data_AF-L8GRN5-F1
#
_entry.id   AF-L8GRN5-F1
#
_cell.length_a   1.000
_cell.length_b   1.000
_cell.length_c   1.000
_cell.angle_alpha   90.00
_cell.angle_beta   90.00
_cell.angle_gamma   90.00
#
_symmetry.space_group_name_H-M   'P 1'
#
loop_
_entity.id
_entity.type
_entity.pdbx_description
1 polymer ?
#
loop_
_entity_poly.entity_id
_entity_poly.type
_entity_poly.pdbx_seq_one_letter_code
_entity_poly.pdbx_strand_id
1 'polypeptide(L)'
;MYGHVFLAVKDCVVSKFGEAAWLKILALSRAAPAGGGEFIAMQAYDDKGLYDVVAAACKVLNVTAETVLEIAGRHFIAYTHKKTAHGQLLELMGNNPIDILCNINKLHAHLLKVAHFPEIASPTFRCTNKKANSVRLHYTPGKESRVGLAPFVNGAIRGLVEDMLKCTDVTVEQIKSREKHQTDVFLITWASPARSDADEDSPSTELSTLIDDLMPVKYGLSAKGVSRLFPFHVAFDKECNIVQAGASLQKVVPMEQGDPMSQHFAIKDPDTCAFPQFRAIHSKRKHTPFTLVHQYDDQKQLLLCGEMVWYKAKSVMVFACSPVLQTLEEAKYFGIDISDFALCDQAQAHLLIQHAQSTKEKEDGGAGAAAKEDSSPSSKDEGSGSRGDRKAGLLRSFFMPPVSPRKKESTHPLKMSSDSNGHDFSLDSRTPPDACPLHVPRLNLGDKKRSNRTLKFMLDSQTPPASATTAPEKKTCPPPKPAPIIRNRVYHAFSEALLSDSWDRFIFIRTLLNSVLMQEGGEEMRKVFEGVVRLNRDAGKIRHLLECTLAADIKAHNQEEMALLFRGESVGVRLWSTFMGQEANEYRLYCSQPLFQAVEALDRPLEMHPGRVTSDTERDANAKKLIGLAQTFLDHVCASAEFCPVYGLLTFLHSSVPCQAETLTRVVDLWVGRSWWRAIASLLFLRFLSPGIVNPAAIGQEVKEGTPRTLLLVSKMVNNLMNEVAFGDKEPFMLPLNSFLNHQNKEAVQRFVQNLTDEEAIAGAASTRGAVGQAASAADAGGGAPDEAVGGYRTSMAVDAIREALLRHHDAMWTSAKEHPSIEAKLRRLLTVALCDMPTEYC
;
A
#
# COMPACT_ATOMS: atom_id res chain seq x y z
N MET A 1 23.47 12.01 -31.82
CA MET A 1 23.58 11.17 -30.60
C MET A 1 24.29 11.94 -29.50
N TYR A 2 24.04 11.63 -28.22
CA TYR A 2 24.81 12.24 -27.12
C TYR A 2 26.23 11.70 -27.04
N GLY A 3 27.18 12.55 -26.63
CA GLY A 3 28.61 12.23 -26.51
C GLY A 3 28.90 11.02 -25.62
N HIS A 4 28.04 10.73 -24.64
CA HIS A 4 28.10 9.54 -23.80
C HIS A 4 28.20 8.23 -24.60
N VAL A 5 27.48 8.13 -25.73
CA VAL A 5 27.54 6.96 -26.63
C VAL A 5 28.89 6.88 -27.33
N PHE A 6 29.42 8.02 -27.79
CA PHE A 6 30.74 8.08 -28.45
C PHE A 6 31.88 7.77 -27.48
N LEU A 7 31.79 8.20 -26.23
CA LEU A 7 32.77 7.88 -25.18
C LEU A 7 32.77 6.39 -24.82
N ALA A 8 31.60 5.76 -24.74
CA ALA A 8 31.50 4.31 -24.55
C ALA A 8 32.08 3.52 -25.75
N VAL A 9 31.84 3.98 -26.99
CA VAL A 9 32.45 3.40 -28.20
C VAL A 9 33.97 3.60 -28.22
N LYS A 10 34.47 4.80 -27.87
CA LYS A 10 35.91 5.06 -27.67
C LYS A 10 36.50 4.06 -26.68
N ASP A 11 35.90 3.94 -25.50
CA ASP A 11 36.36 3.06 -24.43
C ASP A 11 36.40 1.59 -24.88
N CYS A 12 35.40 1.14 -25.63
CA CYS A 12 35.36 -0.21 -26.22
C CYS A 12 36.49 -0.44 -27.23
N VAL A 13 36.76 0.53 -28.12
CA VAL A 13 37.84 0.43 -29.12
C VAL A 13 39.21 0.47 -28.44
N VAL A 14 39.43 1.43 -27.54
CA VAL A 14 40.72 1.62 -26.85
C VAL A 14 41.05 0.42 -25.96
N SER A 15 40.08 -0.13 -25.22
CA SER A 15 40.31 -1.29 -24.35
C SER A 15 40.61 -2.60 -25.10
N LYS A 16 40.17 -2.76 -26.35
CA LYS A 16 40.38 -3.98 -27.16
C LYS A 16 41.47 -3.86 -28.22
N PHE A 17 41.67 -2.67 -28.79
CA PHE A 17 42.53 -2.44 -29.97
C PHE A 17 43.52 -1.28 -29.78
N GLY A 18 43.52 -0.63 -28.62
CA GLY A 18 44.43 0.47 -28.28
C GLY A 18 44.05 1.81 -28.90
N GLU A 19 44.71 2.87 -28.42
CA GLU A 19 44.43 4.25 -28.80
C GLU A 19 44.76 4.57 -30.27
N ALA A 20 45.79 3.94 -30.82
CA ALA A 20 46.16 4.09 -32.23
C ALA A 20 45.04 3.63 -33.20
N ALA A 21 44.29 2.57 -32.85
CA ALA A 21 43.15 2.11 -33.64
C ALA A 21 42.00 3.13 -33.59
N TRP A 22 41.73 3.69 -32.40
CA TRP A 22 40.72 4.73 -32.21
C TRP A 22 41.04 6.00 -33.01
N LEU A 23 42.28 6.49 -32.96
CA LEU A 23 42.72 7.66 -33.74
C LEU A 23 42.57 7.44 -35.25
N LYS A 24 42.90 6.23 -35.75
CA LYS A 24 42.70 5.85 -37.16
C LYS A 24 41.22 5.83 -37.55
N ILE A 25 40.33 5.37 -36.66
CA ILE A 25 38.87 5.38 -36.87
C ILE A 25 38.32 6.81 -36.89
N LEU A 26 38.77 7.70 -36.00
CA LEU A 26 38.39 9.11 -36.00
C LEU A 26 38.84 9.85 -37.27
N ALA A 27 40.08 9.63 -37.72
CA ALA A 27 40.60 10.23 -38.94
C ALA A 27 39.80 9.83 -40.19
N LEU A 28 39.30 8.58 -40.23
CA LEU A 28 38.51 8.06 -41.36
C LEU A 28 37.02 8.42 -41.30
N SER A 29 36.43 8.57 -40.10
CA SER A 29 35.00 8.83 -39.93
C SER A 29 34.60 10.29 -40.16
N ARG A 30 35.54 11.25 -40.09
CA ARG A 30 35.23 12.70 -40.11
C ARG A 30 34.27 13.15 -38.98
N ALA A 31 34.01 12.30 -37.98
CA ALA A 31 33.08 12.56 -36.89
C ALA A 31 33.73 13.30 -35.70
N ALA A 32 34.94 13.83 -35.88
CA ALA A 32 35.66 14.56 -34.85
C ALA A 32 34.90 15.83 -34.44
N PRO A 33 34.83 16.18 -33.14
CA PRO A 33 34.26 17.44 -32.68
C PRO A 33 34.90 18.65 -33.35
N ALA A 34 34.12 19.70 -33.61
CA ALA A 34 34.61 20.95 -34.18
C ALA A 34 35.72 21.54 -33.30
N GLY A 35 36.93 21.67 -33.85
CA GLY A 35 38.13 22.08 -33.12
C GLY A 35 39.10 20.94 -32.72
N GLY A 36 38.78 19.68 -33.03
CA GLY A 36 39.70 18.55 -32.85
C GLY A 36 39.84 18.03 -31.40
N GLY A 37 38.92 18.40 -30.51
CA GLY A 37 38.88 17.94 -29.12
C GLY A 37 38.20 16.57 -28.93
N GLU A 38 38.10 16.14 -27.67
CA GLU A 38 37.38 14.92 -27.30
C GLU A 38 35.85 15.10 -27.28
N PHE A 39 35.11 13.99 -27.33
CA PHE A 39 33.65 14.00 -27.14
C PHE A 39 33.28 14.36 -25.70
N ILE A 40 32.33 15.28 -25.53
CA ILE A 40 31.81 15.71 -24.23
C ILE A 40 30.52 14.92 -23.95
N ALA A 41 30.48 14.18 -22.83
CA ALA A 41 29.40 13.25 -22.50
C ALA A 41 27.98 13.86 -22.65
N MET A 42 27.82 15.09 -22.16
CA MET A 42 26.55 15.82 -22.09
C MET A 42 26.24 16.65 -23.34
N GLN A 43 27.07 16.60 -24.38
CA GLN A 43 26.84 17.34 -25.63
C GLN A 43 26.08 16.46 -26.63
N ALA A 44 25.09 17.04 -27.32
CA ALA A 44 24.45 16.43 -28.47
C ALA A 44 25.29 16.64 -29.74
N TYR A 45 25.53 15.57 -30.48
CA TYR A 45 26.16 15.55 -31.80
C TYR A 45 25.16 15.05 -32.85
N ASP A 46 25.49 15.19 -34.14
CA ASP A 46 24.71 14.57 -35.23
C ASP A 46 24.64 13.03 -35.03
N ASP A 47 23.50 12.43 -35.35
CA ASP A 47 23.36 10.98 -35.40
C ASP A 47 24.26 10.39 -36.50
N LYS A 48 24.49 11.12 -37.60
CA LYS A 48 25.38 10.72 -38.71
C LYS A 48 26.78 10.34 -38.23
N GLY A 49 27.35 11.11 -37.29
CA GLY A 49 28.70 10.88 -36.79
C GLY A 49 28.89 9.50 -36.15
N LEU A 50 27.85 8.91 -35.55
CA LEU A 50 27.94 7.55 -35.01
C LEU A 50 28.03 6.51 -36.12
N TYR A 51 27.23 6.65 -37.19
CA TYR A 51 27.29 5.75 -38.34
C TYR A 51 28.63 5.86 -39.09
N ASP A 52 29.16 7.08 -39.24
CA ASP A 52 30.48 7.29 -39.85
C ASP A 52 31.61 6.65 -39.01
N VAL A 53 31.54 6.71 -37.66
CA VAL A 53 32.47 6.01 -36.75
C VAL A 53 32.36 4.50 -36.88
N VAL A 54 31.14 3.94 -36.93
CA VAL A 54 30.92 2.50 -37.10
C VAL A 54 31.42 2.02 -38.47
N ALA A 55 31.15 2.77 -39.54
CA ALA A 55 31.63 2.44 -40.89
C ALA A 55 33.18 2.51 -41.01
N ALA A 56 33.81 3.48 -40.33
CA ALA A 56 35.27 3.53 -40.22
C ALA A 56 35.83 2.37 -39.37
N ALA A 57 35.17 2.01 -38.26
CA ALA A 57 35.56 0.86 -37.44
C ALA A 57 35.50 -0.46 -38.23
N CYS A 58 34.46 -0.69 -39.04
CA CYS A 58 34.36 -1.86 -39.92
C CYS A 58 35.57 -1.98 -40.85
N LYS A 59 35.99 -0.87 -41.47
CA LYS A 59 37.15 -0.81 -42.39
C LYS A 59 38.50 -0.99 -41.69
N VAL A 60 38.64 -0.49 -40.46
CA VAL A 60 39.90 -0.57 -39.70
C VAL A 60 40.08 -1.91 -39.01
N LEU A 61 38.99 -2.48 -38.49
CA LEU A 61 38.99 -3.70 -37.66
C LEU A 61 38.59 -4.97 -38.45
N ASN A 62 38.20 -4.81 -39.72
CA ASN A 62 37.79 -5.90 -40.63
C ASN A 62 36.67 -6.80 -40.07
N VAL A 63 35.62 -6.16 -39.54
CA VAL A 63 34.43 -6.79 -38.95
C VAL A 63 33.15 -6.14 -39.49
N THR A 64 32.02 -6.83 -39.40
CA THR A 64 30.72 -6.31 -39.88
C THR A 64 30.16 -5.23 -38.95
N ALA A 65 29.32 -4.35 -39.50
CA ALA A 65 28.66 -3.29 -38.72
C ALA A 65 27.78 -3.85 -37.59
N GLU A 66 27.14 -4.99 -37.83
CA GLU A 66 26.32 -5.70 -36.83
C GLU A 66 27.17 -6.13 -35.63
N THR A 67 28.32 -6.78 -35.86
CA THR A 67 29.25 -7.20 -34.80
C THR A 67 29.85 -6.01 -34.06
N VAL A 68 30.21 -4.92 -34.76
CA VAL A 68 30.68 -3.68 -34.13
C VAL A 68 29.61 -3.09 -33.21
N LEU A 69 28.37 -3.01 -33.68
CA LEU A 69 27.25 -2.45 -32.93
C LEU A 69 26.86 -3.32 -31.73
N GLU A 70 26.81 -4.65 -31.86
CA GLU A 70 26.51 -5.55 -30.74
C GLU A 70 27.59 -5.47 -29.65
N ILE A 71 28.88 -5.50 -30.04
CA ILE A 71 29.99 -5.34 -29.09
C ILE A 71 29.94 -3.97 -28.41
N ALA A 72 29.67 -2.90 -29.17
CA ALA A 72 29.53 -1.55 -28.62
C ALA A 72 28.34 -1.42 -27.67
N GLY A 73 27.19 -2.05 -27.97
CA GLY A 73 26.01 -2.05 -27.11
C GLY A 73 26.26 -2.78 -25.78
N ARG A 74 26.93 -3.94 -25.83
CA ARG A 74 27.31 -4.69 -24.62
C ARG A 74 28.31 -3.92 -23.77
N HIS A 75 29.31 -3.28 -24.40
CA HIS A 75 30.29 -2.44 -23.71
C HIS A 75 29.68 -1.14 -23.17
N PHE A 76 28.67 -0.58 -23.83
CA PHE A 76 27.98 0.64 -23.40
C PHE A 76 27.34 0.49 -22.01
N ILE A 77 26.74 -0.66 -21.72
CA ILE A 77 26.21 -0.95 -20.38
C ILE A 77 27.34 -1.05 -19.36
N ALA A 78 28.39 -1.85 -19.64
CA ALA A 78 29.52 -2.01 -18.72
C ALA A 78 30.24 -0.67 -18.44
N TYR A 79 30.37 0.19 -19.46
CA TYR A 79 30.88 1.55 -19.33
C TYR A 79 29.96 2.39 -18.43
N THR A 80 28.66 2.41 -18.70
CA THR A 80 27.68 3.20 -17.94
C THR A 80 27.61 2.75 -16.48
N HIS A 81 27.69 1.44 -16.22
CA HIS A 81 27.73 0.88 -14.87
C HIS A 81 29.00 1.26 -14.10
N LYS A 82 30.18 1.08 -14.72
CA LYS A 82 31.47 1.11 -13.99
C LYS A 82 32.21 2.44 -14.04
N LYS A 83 31.93 3.30 -15.02
CA LYS A 83 32.69 4.54 -15.30
C LYS A 83 31.84 5.81 -15.23
N THR A 84 30.57 5.72 -14.83
CA THR A 84 29.65 6.87 -14.82
C THR A 84 28.79 6.88 -13.55
N ALA A 85 28.32 8.07 -13.15
CA ALA A 85 27.46 8.22 -11.97
C ALA A 85 26.10 7.48 -12.10
N HIS A 86 25.73 7.04 -13.31
CA HIS A 86 24.46 6.34 -13.55
C HIS A 86 24.48 4.85 -13.20
N GLY A 87 25.61 4.28 -12.75
CA GLY A 87 25.69 2.85 -12.39
C GLY A 87 24.71 2.45 -11.29
N GLN A 88 24.56 3.28 -10.25
CA GLN A 88 23.58 3.06 -9.17
C GLN A 88 22.12 3.08 -9.66
N LEU A 89 21.82 3.83 -10.73
CA LEU A 89 20.49 3.85 -11.33
C LEU A 89 20.20 2.56 -12.12
N LEU A 90 21.23 1.93 -12.72
CA LEU A 90 21.09 0.63 -13.38
C LEU A 90 20.83 -0.49 -12.37
N GLU A 91 21.53 -0.47 -11.23
CA GLU A 91 21.36 -1.44 -10.13
C GLU A 91 19.94 -1.41 -9.53
N LEU A 92 19.26 -0.25 -9.57
CA LEU A 92 17.89 -0.07 -9.10
C LEU A 92 16.80 -0.45 -10.12
N MET A 93 17.16 -0.97 -11.30
CA MET A 93 16.17 -1.28 -12.36
C MET A 93 15.31 -2.52 -12.07
N GLY A 94 15.74 -3.41 -11.17
CA GLY A 94 14.96 -4.56 -10.71
C GLY A 94 15.78 -5.85 -10.56
N ASN A 95 15.22 -6.83 -9.85
CA ASN A 95 15.92 -8.06 -9.45
C ASN A 95 15.70 -9.25 -10.39
N ASN A 96 15.05 -9.05 -11.54
CA ASN A 96 14.84 -10.08 -12.57
C ASN A 96 14.81 -9.45 -13.98
N PRO A 97 14.98 -10.24 -15.06
CA PRO A 97 15.11 -9.69 -16.42
C PRO A 97 13.86 -8.92 -16.87
N ILE A 98 12.67 -9.35 -16.45
CA ILE A 98 11.40 -8.74 -16.87
C ILE A 98 11.26 -7.34 -16.28
N ASP A 99 11.58 -7.15 -15.00
CA ASP A 99 11.48 -5.86 -14.32
C ASP A 99 12.48 -4.86 -14.88
N ILE A 100 13.74 -5.27 -15.03
CA ILE A 100 14.78 -4.44 -15.66
C ILE A 100 14.32 -3.95 -17.04
N LEU A 101 13.86 -4.86 -17.90
CA LEU A 101 13.39 -4.54 -19.26
C LEU A 101 12.13 -3.66 -19.27
N CYS A 102 11.24 -3.80 -18.28
CA CYS A 102 10.06 -2.95 -18.15
C CYS A 102 10.39 -1.55 -17.62
N ASN A 103 11.44 -1.41 -16.80
CA ASN A 103 11.83 -0.16 -16.18
C ASN A 103 12.77 0.71 -17.04
N ILE A 104 13.28 0.23 -18.18
CA ILE A 104 14.12 1.03 -19.11
C ILE A 104 13.47 2.37 -19.47
N ASN A 105 12.17 2.38 -19.80
CA ASN A 105 11.49 3.63 -20.17
C ASN A 105 11.38 4.61 -18.98
N LYS A 106 11.26 4.11 -17.74
CA LYS A 106 11.24 4.95 -16.55
C LYS A 106 12.61 5.60 -16.31
N LEU A 107 13.70 4.84 -16.50
CA LEU A 107 15.06 5.37 -16.47
C LEU A 107 15.26 6.45 -17.54
N HIS A 108 14.84 6.21 -18.78
CA HIS A 108 14.89 7.21 -19.85
C HIS A 108 14.07 8.47 -19.54
N ALA A 109 12.88 8.31 -18.95
CA ALA A 109 12.07 9.45 -18.51
C ALA A 109 12.71 10.22 -17.34
N HIS A 110 13.42 9.54 -16.44
CA HIS A 110 14.19 10.20 -15.37
C HIS A 110 15.38 10.99 -15.95
N LEU A 111 16.14 10.40 -16.88
CA LEU A 111 17.26 11.08 -17.55
C LEU A 111 16.85 12.32 -18.37
N LEU A 112 15.62 12.33 -18.91
CA LEU A 112 15.02 13.49 -19.57
C LEU A 112 14.57 14.58 -18.58
N LYS A 113 14.07 14.19 -17.39
CA LYS A 113 13.51 15.12 -16.38
C LYS A 113 14.56 15.76 -15.49
N VAL A 114 15.66 15.05 -15.17
CA VAL A 114 16.82 15.68 -14.53
C VAL A 114 17.52 16.55 -15.58
N ALA A 115 17.90 17.79 -15.22
CA ALA A 115 18.36 18.86 -16.12
C ALA A 115 19.73 18.62 -16.83
N HIS A 116 20.05 17.37 -17.13
CA HIS A 116 21.31 16.92 -17.71
C HIS A 116 21.17 16.60 -19.21
N PHE A 117 20.02 16.08 -19.68
CA PHE A 117 19.83 15.68 -21.08
C PHE A 117 18.57 16.30 -21.73
N PRO A 118 18.50 17.63 -21.93
CA PRO A 118 17.28 18.33 -22.36
C PRO A 118 16.75 17.97 -23.78
N GLU A 119 17.56 17.34 -24.64
CA GLU A 119 17.18 16.98 -26.02
C GLU A 119 17.28 15.46 -26.28
N ILE A 120 17.18 14.63 -25.25
CA ILE A 120 17.34 13.17 -25.40
C ILE A 120 16.12 12.52 -26.04
N ALA A 121 16.20 12.34 -27.35
CA ALA A 121 15.34 11.45 -28.12
C ALA A 121 15.62 9.98 -27.76
N SER A 122 15.12 9.55 -26.61
CA SER A 122 15.26 8.20 -26.05
C SER A 122 14.47 7.16 -26.85
N PRO A 123 14.98 5.96 -27.08
CA PRO A 123 14.17 4.86 -27.60
C PRO A 123 13.15 4.38 -26.56
N THR A 124 12.06 3.81 -27.06
CA THR A 124 10.99 3.23 -26.24
C THR A 124 10.97 1.71 -26.40
N PHE A 125 10.73 1.03 -25.28
CA PHE A 125 10.69 -0.42 -25.19
C PHE A 125 9.33 -0.89 -24.68
N ARG A 126 8.84 -2.02 -25.18
CA ARG A 126 7.58 -2.62 -24.74
C ARG A 126 7.70 -4.12 -24.58
N CYS A 127 7.56 -4.61 -23.35
CA CYS A 127 7.52 -6.04 -23.05
C CYS A 127 6.13 -6.63 -23.30
N THR A 128 6.08 -7.78 -23.96
CA THR A 128 4.87 -8.59 -24.23
C THR A 128 5.20 -10.08 -24.09
N ASN A 129 4.18 -10.94 -23.96
CA ASN A 129 4.36 -12.40 -23.85
C ASN A 129 5.41 -12.77 -22.78
N LYS A 130 5.21 -12.22 -21.56
CA LYS A 130 6.06 -12.46 -20.40
C LYS A 130 5.81 -13.87 -19.88
N LYS A 131 6.83 -14.73 -19.91
CA LYS A 131 6.85 -16.07 -19.31
C LYS A 131 7.95 -16.13 -18.25
N ALA A 132 8.01 -17.20 -17.46
CA ALA A 132 9.00 -17.37 -16.39
C ALA A 132 10.48 -17.27 -16.85
N ASN A 133 10.76 -17.69 -18.10
CA ASN A 133 12.10 -17.76 -18.68
C ASN A 133 12.27 -16.97 -19.99
N SER A 134 11.24 -16.20 -20.42
CA SER A 134 11.27 -15.51 -21.71
C SER A 134 10.35 -14.29 -21.79
N VAL A 135 10.71 -13.32 -22.64
CA VAL A 135 9.90 -12.14 -22.94
C VAL A 135 10.12 -11.66 -24.38
N ARG A 136 9.08 -11.10 -25.00
CA ARG A 136 9.19 -10.40 -26.29
C ARG A 136 9.28 -8.90 -26.09
N LEU A 137 10.43 -8.31 -26.41
CA LEU A 137 10.72 -6.88 -26.31
C LEU A 137 10.54 -6.22 -27.68
N HIS A 138 9.56 -5.32 -27.80
CA HIS A 138 9.36 -4.48 -28.97
C HIS A 138 10.21 -3.21 -28.80
N TYR A 139 10.96 -2.84 -29.82
CA TYR A 139 11.83 -1.67 -29.86
C TYR A 139 11.32 -0.65 -30.87
N THR A 140 11.29 0.62 -30.45
CA THR A 140 11.04 1.77 -31.33
C THR A 140 12.09 2.85 -31.07
N PRO A 141 12.86 3.30 -32.08
CA PRO A 141 13.87 4.34 -31.91
C PRO A 141 13.24 5.71 -31.60
N GLY A 142 13.93 6.55 -30.83
CA GLY A 142 13.45 7.89 -30.46
C GLY A 142 13.46 8.93 -31.59
N LYS A 143 14.02 8.61 -32.77
CA LYS A 143 13.91 9.40 -34.01
C LYS A 143 13.74 8.44 -35.18
N GLU A 144 12.83 8.71 -36.10
CA GLU A 144 12.58 7.82 -37.24
C GLU A 144 13.79 7.65 -38.16
N SER A 145 14.62 8.69 -38.28
CA SER A 145 15.89 8.74 -39.02
C SER A 145 16.97 7.79 -38.48
N ARG A 146 16.78 7.20 -37.29
CA ARG A 146 17.68 6.19 -36.74
C ARG A 146 17.29 4.81 -37.27
N VAL A 147 18.13 4.25 -38.12
CA VAL A 147 17.93 2.96 -38.81
C VAL A 147 19.19 2.10 -38.59
N GLY A 148 19.04 0.79 -38.49
CA GLY A 148 20.18 -0.14 -38.32
C GLY A 148 20.76 -0.22 -36.90
N LEU A 149 20.14 0.38 -35.89
CA LEU A 149 20.60 0.30 -34.48
C LEU A 149 20.15 -0.98 -33.74
N ALA A 150 19.39 -1.86 -34.38
CA ALA A 150 18.91 -3.11 -33.76
C ALA A 150 20.04 -4.01 -33.18
N PRO A 151 21.22 -4.17 -33.81
CA PRO A 151 22.32 -4.94 -33.23
C PRO A 151 22.91 -4.29 -31.97
N PHE A 152 22.94 -2.95 -31.89
CA PHE A 152 23.36 -2.24 -30.68
C PHE A 152 22.39 -2.48 -29.53
N VAL A 153 21.09 -2.48 -29.82
CA VAL A 153 20.05 -2.80 -28.84
C VAL A 153 20.17 -4.24 -28.36
N ASN A 154 20.42 -5.20 -29.24
CA ASN A 154 20.68 -6.60 -28.89
C ASN A 154 21.85 -6.71 -27.90
N GLY A 155 23.01 -6.13 -28.24
CA GLY A 155 24.18 -6.10 -27.37
C GLY A 155 23.93 -5.42 -26.02
N ALA A 156 23.21 -4.30 -26.02
CA ALA A 156 22.85 -3.57 -24.79
C ALA A 156 21.90 -4.37 -23.90
N ILE A 157 20.92 -5.09 -24.45
CA ILE A 157 20.05 -5.98 -23.68
C ILE A 157 20.87 -7.11 -23.03
N ARG A 158 21.74 -7.77 -23.80
CA ARG A 158 22.62 -8.83 -23.27
C ARG A 158 23.48 -8.29 -22.12
N GLY A 159 24.20 -7.18 -22.35
CA GLY A 159 25.04 -6.55 -21.33
C GLY A 159 24.27 -6.11 -20.08
N LEU A 160 23.01 -5.67 -20.23
CA LEU A 160 22.17 -5.24 -19.11
C LEU A 160 21.73 -6.43 -18.23
N VAL A 161 21.29 -7.53 -18.82
CA VAL A 161 20.90 -8.71 -18.04
C VAL A 161 22.13 -9.40 -17.42
N GLU A 162 23.23 -9.51 -18.18
CA GLU A 162 24.49 -10.10 -17.71
C GLU A 162 25.14 -9.30 -16.56
N ASP A 163 25.31 -7.98 -16.70
CA ASP A 163 26.05 -7.20 -15.69
C ASP A 163 25.19 -6.90 -14.47
N MET A 164 23.86 -6.77 -14.60
CA MET A 164 22.99 -6.50 -13.43
C MET A 164 22.65 -7.78 -12.65
N LEU A 165 22.33 -8.89 -13.32
CA LEU A 165 21.87 -10.11 -12.65
C LEU A 165 22.93 -11.22 -12.57
N LYS A 166 24.13 -10.99 -13.11
CA LYS A 166 25.23 -11.98 -13.21
C LYS A 166 24.81 -13.28 -13.91
N CYS A 167 23.79 -13.21 -14.77
CA CYS A 167 23.29 -14.32 -15.56
C CYS A 167 24.01 -14.37 -16.91
N THR A 168 24.80 -15.41 -17.15
CA THR A 168 25.53 -15.61 -18.43
C THR A 168 24.67 -16.24 -19.52
N ASP A 169 23.60 -16.92 -19.14
CA ASP A 169 22.84 -17.82 -20.01
C ASP A 169 21.63 -17.10 -20.61
N VAL A 170 21.88 -15.91 -21.18
CA VAL A 170 20.86 -15.03 -21.77
C VAL A 170 21.01 -15.03 -23.28
N THR A 171 19.98 -15.48 -23.99
CA THR A 171 19.90 -15.37 -25.45
C THR A 171 18.96 -14.25 -25.85
N VAL A 172 19.34 -13.51 -26.89
CA VAL A 172 18.54 -12.43 -27.47
C VAL A 172 18.55 -12.60 -28.98
N GLU A 173 17.38 -12.89 -29.55
CA GLU A 173 17.15 -13.18 -30.96
C GLU A 173 16.19 -12.14 -31.56
N GLN A 174 16.50 -11.59 -32.73
CA GLN A 174 15.61 -10.65 -33.41
C GLN A 174 14.57 -11.41 -34.27
N ILE A 175 13.38 -11.64 -33.71
CA ILE A 175 12.29 -12.37 -34.36
C ILE A 175 11.49 -11.53 -35.37
N LYS A 176 11.62 -10.19 -35.35
CA LYS A 176 11.08 -9.29 -36.37
C LYS A 176 12.02 -8.11 -36.61
N SER A 177 12.21 -7.73 -37.87
CA SER A 177 12.90 -6.51 -38.26
C SER A 177 11.95 -5.41 -38.73
N ARG A 178 12.28 -4.15 -38.40
CA ARG A 178 11.54 -2.94 -38.81
C ARG A 178 11.40 -2.84 -40.33
N GLU A 179 12.42 -3.26 -41.08
CA GLU A 179 12.42 -3.28 -42.56
C GLU A 179 11.30 -4.14 -43.16
N LYS A 180 10.93 -5.25 -42.51
CA LYS A 180 9.91 -6.20 -42.99
C LYS A 180 8.56 -6.07 -42.26
N HIS A 181 8.57 -5.56 -41.02
CA HIS A 181 7.43 -5.63 -40.11
C HIS A 181 7.11 -4.31 -39.39
N GLN A 182 7.67 -3.18 -39.83
CA GLN A 182 7.50 -1.82 -39.28
C GLN A 182 8.00 -1.61 -37.84
N THR A 183 8.24 -2.68 -37.08
CA THR A 183 8.79 -2.67 -35.72
C THR A 183 9.84 -3.76 -35.56
N ASP A 184 10.86 -3.49 -34.74
CA ASP A 184 11.82 -4.50 -34.32
C ASP A 184 11.28 -5.22 -33.07
N VAL A 185 11.35 -6.56 -33.07
CA VAL A 185 10.95 -7.37 -31.91
C VAL A 185 12.03 -8.39 -31.61
N PHE A 186 12.51 -8.37 -30.37
CA PHE A 186 13.49 -9.32 -29.84
C PHE A 186 12.80 -10.34 -28.94
N LEU A 187 13.08 -11.62 -29.14
CA LEU A 187 12.82 -12.66 -28.16
C LEU A 187 14.03 -12.75 -27.25
N ILE A 188 13.81 -12.60 -25.95
CA ILE A 188 14.83 -12.70 -24.92
C ILE A 188 14.48 -13.94 -24.10
N THR A 189 15.42 -14.87 -23.94
CA THR A 189 15.25 -16.06 -23.09
C THR A 189 16.45 -16.23 -22.18
N TRP A 190 16.24 -16.83 -21.01
CA TRP A 190 17.31 -17.08 -20.04
C TRP A 190 17.14 -18.44 -19.36
N ALA A 191 18.24 -19.02 -18.89
CA ALA A 191 18.18 -20.24 -18.10
C ALA A 191 17.42 -20.00 -16.78
N SER A 192 16.41 -20.82 -16.52
CA SER A 192 15.82 -20.96 -15.18
C SER A 192 16.60 -22.00 -14.40
N PRO A 193 16.80 -21.86 -13.08
CA PRO A 193 17.10 -23.03 -12.25
C PRO A 193 15.99 -24.07 -12.48
N ALA A 194 16.40 -25.33 -12.65
CA ALA A 194 15.54 -26.37 -13.21
C ALA A 194 14.26 -26.58 -12.39
N ARG A 195 13.11 -26.37 -13.04
CA ARG A 195 11.81 -26.91 -12.63
C ARG A 195 11.49 -28.08 -13.55
N SER A 196 10.92 -29.15 -13.00
CA SER A 196 10.54 -30.35 -13.75
C SER A 196 9.44 -30.07 -14.78
N ASP A 197 9.51 -30.75 -15.93
CA ASP A 197 8.65 -30.55 -17.11
C ASP A 197 7.18 -31.00 -16.95
N ALA A 198 6.47 -30.44 -15.96
CA ALA A 198 5.05 -30.70 -15.68
C ALA A 198 4.14 -29.45 -15.85
N ASP A 199 4.73 -28.27 -16.10
CA ASP A 199 4.05 -26.96 -16.01
C ASP A 199 3.76 -26.28 -17.38
N GLU A 200 3.79 -27.00 -18.52
CA GLU A 200 3.53 -26.36 -19.83
C GLU A 200 2.05 -26.00 -20.10
N ASP A 201 1.08 -26.65 -19.45
CA ASP A 201 -0.35 -26.31 -19.54
C ASP A 201 -0.85 -25.59 -18.28
N SER A 202 -0.41 -24.34 -18.08
CA SER A 202 -0.82 -23.51 -16.95
C SER A 202 -1.77 -22.36 -17.38
N PRO A 203 -3.08 -22.40 -17.05
CA PRO A 203 -4.10 -21.43 -17.51
C PRO A 203 -4.05 -20.06 -16.79
N SER A 204 -2.89 -19.68 -16.26
CA SER A 204 -2.68 -18.51 -15.39
C SER A 204 -2.86 -17.15 -16.08
N THR A 205 -2.69 -17.08 -17.41
CA THR A 205 -2.85 -15.83 -18.18
C THR A 205 -4.31 -15.51 -18.47
N GLU A 206 -5.18 -16.52 -18.66
CA GLU A 206 -6.62 -16.29 -18.84
C GLU A 206 -7.29 -15.99 -17.49
N LEU A 207 -6.91 -16.71 -16.43
CA LEU A 207 -7.48 -16.51 -15.10
C LEU A 207 -7.22 -15.11 -14.53
N SER A 208 -6.01 -14.57 -14.72
CA SER A 208 -5.69 -13.19 -14.30
C SER A 208 -6.49 -12.13 -15.08
N THR A 209 -6.87 -12.38 -16.33
CA THR A 209 -7.80 -11.51 -17.06
C THR A 209 -9.27 -11.71 -16.69
N LEU A 210 -9.67 -12.92 -16.32
CA LEU A 210 -11.03 -13.23 -15.85
C LEU A 210 -11.32 -12.64 -14.46
N ILE A 211 -10.36 -12.66 -13.54
CA ILE A 211 -10.49 -12.06 -12.20
C ILE A 211 -10.73 -10.53 -12.30
N ASP A 212 -10.06 -9.86 -13.24
CA ASP A 212 -10.26 -8.42 -13.54
C ASP A 212 -11.62 -8.11 -14.21
N ASP A 213 -12.26 -9.09 -14.86
CA ASP A 213 -13.53 -8.91 -15.59
C ASP A 213 -14.79 -9.30 -14.79
N LEU A 214 -14.65 -10.17 -13.79
CA LEU A 214 -15.79 -10.71 -13.02
C LEU A 214 -16.12 -9.93 -11.74
N MET A 215 -15.29 -8.96 -11.35
CA MET A 215 -15.34 -8.32 -10.02
C MET A 215 -15.52 -6.79 -10.11
N PRO A 216 -16.75 -6.26 -10.03
CA PRO A 216 -16.93 -4.84 -9.69
C PRO A 216 -16.43 -4.63 -8.25
N VAL A 217 -15.35 -3.85 -8.10
CA VAL A 217 -14.72 -3.56 -6.80
C VAL A 217 -15.77 -2.95 -5.86
N LYS A 218 -16.26 -3.76 -4.91
CA LYS A 218 -17.40 -3.41 -4.04
C LYS A 218 -17.06 -2.29 -3.05
N TYR A 219 -15.78 -2.17 -2.69
CA TYR A 219 -15.22 -1.09 -1.89
C TYR A 219 -14.00 -0.49 -2.60
N GLY A 220 -14.22 0.66 -3.24
CA GLY A 220 -13.16 1.52 -3.74
C GLY A 220 -13.33 2.93 -3.15
N LEU A 221 -12.34 3.79 -3.36
CA LEU A 221 -12.48 5.20 -3.06
C LEU A 221 -13.67 5.78 -3.84
N SER A 222 -14.56 6.51 -3.17
CA SER A 222 -15.57 7.31 -3.85
C SER A 222 -14.88 8.37 -4.72
N ALA A 223 -15.58 8.93 -5.72
CA ALA A 223 -15.07 10.05 -6.53
C ALA A 223 -14.45 11.16 -5.66
N LYS A 224 -15.14 11.51 -4.56
CA LYS A 224 -14.68 12.48 -3.55
C LYS A 224 -13.46 12.00 -2.76
N GLY A 225 -13.33 10.70 -2.49
CA GLY A 225 -12.13 10.09 -1.90
C GLY A 225 -10.92 10.16 -2.82
N VAL A 226 -11.09 9.84 -4.11
CA VAL A 226 -10.05 9.98 -5.14
C VAL A 226 -9.61 11.45 -5.25
N SER A 227 -10.55 12.39 -5.30
CA SER A 227 -10.26 13.83 -5.35
C SER A 227 -9.55 14.39 -4.11
N ARG A 228 -9.69 13.75 -2.95
CA ARG A 228 -8.95 14.10 -1.72
C ARG A 228 -7.52 13.54 -1.71
N LEU A 229 -7.32 12.33 -2.22
CA LEU A 229 -6.00 11.68 -2.25
C LEU A 229 -5.13 12.17 -3.42
N PHE A 230 -5.77 12.57 -4.52
CA PHE A 230 -5.11 13.14 -5.70
C PHE A 230 -5.76 14.50 -6.02
N PRO A 231 -5.40 15.59 -5.33
CA PRO A 231 -5.97 16.92 -5.58
C PRO A 231 -5.72 17.44 -7.01
N PHE A 232 -4.63 16.96 -7.63
CA PHE A 232 -4.29 17.15 -9.03
C PHE A 232 -4.56 15.85 -9.82
N HIS A 233 -5.78 15.70 -10.33
CA HIS A 233 -6.11 14.64 -11.28
C HIS A 233 -7.18 15.11 -12.25
N VAL A 234 -7.26 14.48 -13.42
CA VAL A 234 -8.41 14.60 -14.33
C VAL A 234 -8.75 13.23 -14.89
N ALA A 235 -10.03 12.90 -14.93
CA ALA A 235 -10.55 11.64 -15.44
C ALA A 235 -11.44 11.91 -16.66
N PHE A 236 -11.30 11.11 -17.71
CA PHE A 236 -12.00 11.29 -18.98
C PHE A 236 -12.46 9.96 -19.61
N ASP A 237 -13.49 10.03 -20.45
CA ASP A 237 -14.10 8.89 -21.14
C ASP A 237 -13.31 8.44 -22.40
N LYS A 238 -13.90 7.59 -23.25
CA LYS A 238 -13.25 7.10 -24.49
C LYS A 238 -13.24 8.15 -25.60
N GLU A 239 -14.15 9.11 -25.51
CA GLU A 239 -14.37 10.25 -26.39
C GLU A 239 -13.46 11.43 -25.99
N CYS A 240 -12.75 11.30 -24.86
CA CYS A 240 -11.87 12.30 -24.24
C CYS A 240 -12.61 13.51 -23.65
N ASN A 241 -13.84 13.33 -23.16
CA ASN A 241 -14.55 14.34 -22.35
C ASN A 241 -14.28 14.12 -20.85
N ILE A 242 -14.22 15.22 -20.09
CA ILE A 242 -13.91 15.22 -18.66
C ILE A 242 -15.10 14.66 -17.86
N VAL A 243 -14.85 13.61 -17.09
CA VAL A 243 -15.82 12.92 -16.22
C VAL A 243 -15.67 13.37 -14.76
N GLN A 244 -14.45 13.70 -14.33
CA GLN A 244 -14.13 14.15 -12.97
C GLN A 244 -12.79 14.91 -12.98
N ALA A 245 -12.61 15.88 -12.09
CA ALA A 245 -11.31 16.47 -11.82
C ALA A 245 -11.07 16.68 -10.31
N GLY A 246 -9.80 16.89 -9.95
CA GLY A 246 -9.37 17.19 -8.59
C GLY A 246 -9.62 18.64 -8.20
N ALA A 247 -10.03 18.88 -6.95
CA ALA A 247 -10.44 20.21 -6.50
C ALA A 247 -9.34 21.28 -6.67
N SER A 248 -8.08 20.92 -6.39
CA SER A 248 -6.94 21.84 -6.56
C SER A 248 -6.56 22.05 -8.01
N LEU A 249 -6.81 21.09 -8.92
CA LEU A 249 -6.67 21.33 -10.35
C LEU A 249 -7.80 22.23 -10.89
N GLN A 250 -9.05 22.04 -10.44
CA GLN A 250 -10.20 22.88 -10.81
C GLN A 250 -10.07 24.33 -10.32
N LYS A 251 -9.33 24.57 -9.23
CA LYS A 251 -8.97 25.92 -8.74
C LYS A 251 -8.12 26.70 -9.75
N VAL A 252 -7.27 26.00 -10.51
CA VAL A 252 -6.28 26.60 -11.43
C VAL A 252 -6.76 26.58 -12.88
N VAL A 253 -7.46 25.51 -13.27
CA VAL A 253 -7.97 25.30 -14.63
C VAL A 253 -9.50 25.22 -14.57
N PRO A 254 -10.24 26.22 -15.08
CA PRO A 254 -11.69 26.29 -14.99
C PRO A 254 -12.35 25.33 -16.01
N MET A 255 -12.39 24.05 -15.65
CA MET A 255 -12.97 22.96 -16.45
C MET A 255 -14.27 22.44 -15.83
N GLU A 256 -15.24 22.11 -16.67
CA GLU A 256 -16.51 21.50 -16.26
C GLU A 256 -16.60 20.02 -16.66
N GLN A 257 -17.57 19.31 -16.06
CA GLN A 257 -17.84 17.92 -16.43
C GLN A 257 -18.57 17.87 -17.78
N GLY A 258 -17.99 17.15 -18.75
CA GLY A 258 -18.43 17.10 -20.14
C GLY A 258 -17.51 17.85 -21.11
N ASP A 259 -16.62 18.71 -20.61
CA ASP A 259 -15.69 19.45 -21.45
C ASP A 259 -14.71 18.51 -22.18
N PRO A 260 -14.39 18.74 -23.46
CA PRO A 260 -13.38 17.95 -24.17
C PRO A 260 -11.99 18.28 -23.62
N MET A 261 -11.18 17.26 -23.32
CA MET A 261 -9.80 17.40 -22.82
C MET A 261 -8.94 18.32 -23.69
N SER A 262 -9.16 18.35 -25.02
CA SER A 262 -8.44 19.21 -25.97
C SER A 262 -8.72 20.71 -25.85
N GLN A 263 -9.79 21.12 -25.15
CA GLN A 263 -10.08 22.53 -24.88
C GLN A 263 -9.17 23.09 -23.77
N HIS A 264 -8.84 22.27 -22.79
CA HIS A 264 -8.09 22.67 -21.58
C HIS A 264 -6.64 22.20 -21.59
N PHE A 265 -6.33 21.10 -22.28
CA PHE A 265 -5.03 20.43 -22.22
C PHE A 265 -4.51 20.00 -23.59
N ALA A 266 -3.22 20.26 -23.82
CA ALA A 266 -2.43 19.61 -24.87
C ALA A 266 -1.50 18.56 -24.26
N ILE A 267 -1.29 17.43 -24.94
CA ILE A 267 -0.24 16.48 -24.57
C ILE A 267 1.07 17.00 -25.15
N LYS A 268 2.07 17.23 -24.29
CA LYS A 268 3.44 17.59 -24.69
C LYS A 268 4.32 16.36 -24.83
N ASP A 269 4.22 15.46 -23.85
CA ASP A 269 4.93 14.19 -23.85
C ASP A 269 3.96 13.03 -23.57
N PRO A 270 3.99 11.93 -24.34
CA PRO A 270 4.77 11.75 -25.57
C PRO A 270 4.14 12.48 -26.77
N ASP A 271 4.96 13.21 -27.53
CA ASP A 271 4.65 13.93 -28.78
C ASP A 271 3.73 13.18 -29.78
N THR A 272 3.90 11.87 -29.89
CA THR A 272 3.06 10.94 -30.67
C THR A 272 1.59 10.79 -30.24
N CYS A 273 1.13 11.51 -29.22
CA CYS A 273 -0.23 11.43 -28.68
C CYS A 273 -0.84 12.83 -28.58
N ALA A 274 -2.09 12.96 -29.01
CA ALA A 274 -2.88 14.19 -28.86
C ALA A 274 -4.32 13.85 -28.46
N PHE A 275 -5.05 14.77 -27.83
CA PHE A 275 -6.50 14.62 -27.68
C PHE A 275 -7.21 14.94 -29.01
N PRO A 276 -8.29 14.24 -29.40
CA PRO A 276 -8.99 13.15 -28.68
C PRO A 276 -8.55 11.73 -29.13
N GLN A 277 -7.26 11.47 -29.36
CA GLN A 277 -6.77 10.18 -29.87
C GLN A 277 -6.67 9.09 -28.78
N PHE A 278 -7.79 8.74 -28.14
CA PHE A 278 -7.85 7.81 -27.02
C PHE A 278 -7.06 6.50 -27.23
N ARG A 279 -7.12 5.90 -28.42
CA ARG A 279 -6.40 4.63 -28.72
C ARG A 279 -4.87 4.76 -28.58
N ALA A 280 -4.29 5.89 -29.00
CA ALA A 280 -2.85 6.15 -28.89
C ALA A 280 -2.44 6.31 -27.42
N ILE A 281 -3.17 7.15 -26.69
CA ILE A 281 -3.01 7.40 -25.24
C ILE A 281 -3.10 6.08 -24.47
N HIS A 282 -4.18 5.33 -24.68
CA HIS A 282 -4.42 4.02 -24.04
C HIS A 282 -3.29 3.03 -24.35
N SER A 283 -2.74 3.00 -25.57
CA SER A 283 -1.61 2.11 -25.91
C SER A 283 -0.30 2.50 -25.23
N LYS A 284 -0.03 3.80 -25.02
CA LYS A 284 1.22 4.28 -24.43
C LYS A 284 1.22 4.32 -22.89
N ARG A 285 0.04 4.42 -22.26
CA ARG A 285 -0.15 4.53 -20.80
C ARG A 285 0.69 3.59 -19.92
N LYS A 286 0.92 2.34 -20.35
CA LYS A 286 1.62 1.31 -19.56
C LYS A 286 3.16 1.44 -19.62
N HIS A 287 3.68 2.36 -20.42
CA HIS A 287 5.06 2.35 -20.89
C HIS A 287 5.76 3.71 -20.83
N THR A 288 5.04 4.82 -20.63
CA THR A 288 5.60 6.16 -20.48
C THR A 288 4.72 7.00 -19.56
N PRO A 289 5.30 7.86 -18.70
CA PRO A 289 4.55 8.95 -18.08
C PRO A 289 4.07 9.94 -19.16
N PHE A 290 3.11 10.78 -18.79
CA PHE A 290 2.55 11.82 -19.64
C PHE A 290 2.82 13.21 -19.03
N THR A 291 3.06 14.18 -19.91
CA THR A 291 3.12 15.60 -19.55
C THR A 291 1.99 16.32 -20.31
N LEU A 292 1.04 16.90 -19.56
CA LEU A 292 0.03 17.79 -20.12
C LEU A 292 0.47 19.26 -19.95
N VAL A 293 0.11 20.07 -20.92
CA VAL A 293 0.26 21.53 -20.92
C VAL A 293 -1.13 22.15 -20.84
N HIS A 294 -1.31 23.10 -19.93
CA HIS A 294 -2.42 24.04 -19.94
C HIS A 294 -1.87 25.45 -20.17
N GLN A 295 -2.48 26.22 -21.07
CA GLN A 295 -2.15 27.63 -21.28
C GLN A 295 -2.93 28.45 -20.26
N TYR A 296 -2.25 28.98 -19.24
CA TYR A 296 -2.89 29.69 -18.13
C TYR A 296 -3.18 31.16 -18.49
N ASP A 297 -2.24 31.81 -19.18
CA ASP A 297 -2.36 33.13 -19.77
C ASP A 297 -1.40 33.27 -20.96
N ASP A 298 -1.32 34.46 -21.57
CA ASP A 298 -0.43 34.74 -22.72
C ASP A 298 1.08 34.62 -22.41
N GLN A 299 1.48 34.55 -21.13
CA GLN A 299 2.87 34.56 -20.68
C GLN A 299 3.34 33.22 -20.12
N LYS A 300 2.45 32.41 -19.51
CA LYS A 300 2.81 31.17 -18.83
C LYS A 300 1.93 29.97 -19.14
N GLN A 301 2.60 28.82 -19.15
CA GLN A 301 2.01 27.49 -19.28
C GLN A 301 2.16 26.72 -17.97
N LEU A 302 1.08 26.09 -17.51
CA LEU A 302 1.13 25.12 -16.42
C LEU A 302 1.47 23.74 -17.00
N LEU A 303 2.51 23.11 -16.46
CA LEU A 303 2.91 21.74 -16.82
C LEU A 303 2.43 20.76 -15.74
N LEU A 304 1.72 19.71 -16.14
CA LEU A 304 1.26 18.64 -15.27
C LEU A 304 1.95 17.34 -15.66
N CYS A 305 2.75 16.75 -14.77
CA CYS A 305 3.42 15.48 -15.00
C CYS A 305 2.71 14.36 -14.23
N GLY A 306 2.41 13.24 -14.89
CA GLY A 306 1.67 12.15 -14.25
C GLY A 306 1.63 10.85 -15.04
N GLU A 307 0.77 9.94 -14.59
CA GLU A 307 0.52 8.65 -15.25
C GLU A 307 -0.96 8.49 -15.64
N MET A 308 -1.20 7.79 -16.75
CA MET A 308 -2.52 7.51 -17.31
C MET A 308 -2.99 6.13 -16.85
N VAL A 309 -3.92 6.08 -15.89
CA VAL A 309 -4.47 4.85 -15.30
C VAL A 309 -5.81 4.52 -15.95
N TRP A 310 -5.97 3.31 -16.50
CA TRP A 310 -7.22 2.90 -17.13
C TRP A 310 -8.10 2.11 -16.17
N TYR A 311 -9.28 2.66 -15.85
CA TYR A 311 -10.28 2.00 -15.03
C TYR A 311 -11.32 1.29 -15.91
N LYS A 312 -11.08 -0.01 -16.15
CA LYS A 312 -11.83 -0.86 -17.08
C LYS A 312 -13.34 -0.88 -16.79
N ALA A 313 -13.73 -1.02 -15.52
CA ALA A 313 -15.12 -1.21 -15.10
C ALA A 313 -16.06 -0.05 -15.45
N LYS A 314 -15.58 1.21 -15.43
CA LYS A 314 -16.35 2.37 -15.90
C LYS A 314 -15.93 2.89 -17.27
N SER A 315 -14.95 2.26 -17.92
CA SER A 315 -14.37 2.74 -19.18
C SER A 315 -13.83 4.18 -19.10
N VAL A 316 -13.18 4.54 -17.99
CA VAL A 316 -12.62 5.88 -17.74
C VAL A 316 -11.09 5.81 -17.63
N MET A 317 -10.40 6.77 -18.25
CA MET A 317 -8.98 7.02 -18.03
C MET A 317 -8.84 8.05 -16.90
N VAL A 318 -7.94 7.83 -15.95
CA VAL A 318 -7.58 8.79 -14.89
C VAL A 318 -6.14 9.20 -15.09
N PHE A 319 -5.89 10.48 -15.34
CA PHE A 319 -4.57 11.08 -15.28
C PHE A 319 -4.33 11.56 -13.84
N ALA A 320 -3.50 10.83 -13.09
CA ALA A 320 -3.05 11.22 -11.76
C ALA A 320 -1.69 11.93 -11.92
N CYS A 321 -1.58 13.17 -11.45
CA CYS A 321 -0.45 14.04 -11.77
C CYS A 321 -0.08 14.98 -10.62
N SER A 322 1.03 15.68 -10.77
CA SER A 322 1.41 16.83 -9.93
C SER A 322 1.89 17.97 -10.84
N PRO A 323 1.69 19.24 -10.44
CA PRO A 323 2.20 20.39 -11.18
C PRO A 323 3.72 20.46 -11.09
N VAL A 324 4.38 20.77 -12.22
CA VAL A 324 5.81 20.99 -12.29
C VAL A 324 6.08 22.46 -12.01
N LEU A 325 6.56 22.76 -10.80
CA LEU A 325 6.84 24.11 -10.32
C LEU A 325 8.31 24.20 -9.92
N GLN A 326 8.97 25.29 -10.30
CA GLN A 326 10.39 25.56 -9.98
C GLN A 326 10.56 26.51 -8.80
N THR A 327 9.57 27.37 -8.50
CA THR A 327 9.67 28.35 -7.42
C THR A 327 8.36 28.56 -6.67
N LEU A 328 8.43 29.01 -5.42
CA LEU A 328 7.25 29.42 -4.65
C LEU A 328 6.54 30.66 -5.25
N GLU A 329 7.25 31.48 -6.03
CA GLU A 329 6.67 32.61 -6.76
C GLU A 329 5.82 32.12 -7.94
N GLU A 330 6.27 31.07 -8.64
CA GLU A 330 5.51 30.40 -9.69
C GLU A 330 4.29 29.65 -9.15
N ALA A 331 4.41 28.98 -7.99
CA ALA A 331 3.27 28.39 -7.30
C ALA A 331 2.17 29.43 -7.00
N LYS A 332 2.57 30.57 -6.40
CA LYS A 332 1.66 31.70 -6.14
C LYS A 332 1.05 32.30 -7.40
N TYR A 333 1.80 32.35 -8.50
CA TYR A 333 1.33 32.88 -9.78
C TYR A 333 0.15 32.06 -10.34
N PHE A 334 0.23 30.74 -10.25
CA PHE A 334 -0.86 29.82 -10.61
C PHE A 334 -1.93 29.68 -9.51
N GLY A 335 -1.85 30.45 -8.42
CA GLY A 335 -2.78 30.34 -7.29
C GLY A 335 -2.71 29.01 -6.53
N ILE A 336 -1.58 28.29 -6.59
CA ILE A 336 -1.37 27.00 -5.93
C ILE A 336 -0.77 27.22 -4.54
N ASP A 337 -1.47 26.77 -3.51
CA ASP A 337 -1.04 26.85 -2.11
C ASP A 337 -0.35 25.56 -1.65
N ILE A 338 0.43 25.62 -0.57
CA ILE A 338 1.07 24.41 0.01
C ILE A 338 0.03 23.37 0.42
N SER A 339 -1.18 23.81 0.83
CA SER A 339 -2.31 22.95 1.19
C SER A 339 -3.02 22.28 0.01
N ASP A 340 -2.75 22.68 -1.23
CA ASP A 340 -3.32 22.04 -2.43
C ASP A 340 -2.62 20.70 -2.77
N PHE A 341 -1.45 20.45 -2.18
CA PHE A 341 -0.74 19.16 -2.33
C PHE A 341 -1.23 18.15 -1.30
N ALA A 342 -1.32 16.87 -1.71
CA ALA A 342 -1.53 15.78 -0.77
C ALA A 342 -0.32 15.64 0.17
N LEU A 343 -0.56 15.20 1.42
CA LEU A 343 0.49 15.01 2.45
C LEU A 343 1.65 14.08 2.01
N CYS A 344 1.43 13.23 1.00
CA CYS A 344 2.43 12.31 0.46
C CYS A 344 2.97 12.73 -0.92
N ASP A 345 2.59 13.91 -1.44
CA ASP A 345 3.05 14.38 -2.75
C ASP A 345 4.50 14.91 -2.65
N GLN A 346 5.41 14.25 -3.36
CA GLN A 346 6.82 14.61 -3.40
C GLN A 346 7.09 15.97 -4.09
N ALA A 347 6.17 16.48 -4.92
CA ALA A 347 6.28 17.79 -5.54
C ALA A 347 6.32 18.92 -4.50
N GLN A 348 5.54 18.81 -3.42
CA GLN A 348 5.53 19.75 -2.30
C GLN A 348 6.90 19.79 -1.60
N ALA A 349 7.45 18.61 -1.29
CA ALA A 349 8.76 18.47 -0.66
C ALA A 349 9.89 19.01 -1.55
N HIS A 350 9.84 18.71 -2.86
CA HIS A 350 10.82 19.21 -3.84
C HIS A 350 10.82 20.74 -3.91
N LEU A 351 9.64 21.37 -3.98
CA LEU A 351 9.48 22.82 -4.03
C LEU A 351 10.05 23.53 -2.80
N LEU A 352 9.87 22.94 -1.60
CA LEU A 352 10.43 23.44 -0.35
C LEU A 352 11.96 23.27 -0.27
N ILE A 353 12.49 22.13 -0.74
CA ILE A 353 13.94 21.90 -0.80
C ILE A 353 14.61 22.88 -1.76
N GLN A 354 14.04 23.09 -2.95
CA GLN A 354 14.56 24.01 -3.95
C GLN A 354 14.53 25.47 -3.44
N HIS A 355 13.47 25.86 -2.70
CA HIS A 355 13.45 27.16 -2.03
C HIS A 355 14.58 27.28 -0.99
N ALA A 356 14.75 26.29 -0.10
CA ALA A 356 15.78 26.28 0.94
C ALA A 356 17.22 26.29 0.38
N GLN A 357 17.44 25.72 -0.81
CA GLN A 357 18.71 25.83 -1.54
C GLN A 357 18.91 27.26 -2.07
N SER A 358 17.89 27.84 -2.72
CA SER A 358 17.96 29.19 -3.28
C SER A 358 18.13 30.31 -2.24
N THR A 359 17.61 30.13 -1.01
CA THR A 359 17.85 31.08 0.08
C THR A 359 19.27 30.97 0.60
N LYS A 360 19.79 29.76 0.73
CA LYS A 360 21.17 29.52 1.21
C LYS A 360 22.21 30.11 0.26
N GLU A 361 22.01 29.99 -1.05
CA GLU A 361 22.88 30.64 -2.05
C GLU A 361 22.81 32.17 -2.00
N LYS A 362 21.66 32.76 -1.62
CA LYS A 362 21.51 34.21 -1.40
C LYS A 362 22.16 34.68 -0.09
N GLU A 363 22.09 33.88 0.97
CA GLU A 363 22.72 34.17 2.26
C GLU A 363 24.26 34.04 2.17
N ASP A 364 24.77 32.93 1.64
CA ASP A 364 26.21 32.71 1.42
C ASP A 364 26.78 33.70 0.39
N GLY A 365 25.99 34.11 -0.62
CA GLY A 365 26.36 35.16 -1.58
C GLY A 365 26.34 36.58 -0.99
N GLY A 366 25.46 36.85 0.00
CA GLY A 366 25.37 38.13 0.70
C GLY A 366 26.43 38.34 1.78
N ALA A 367 26.96 37.25 2.35
CA ALA A 367 27.98 37.28 3.40
C ALA A 367 29.30 37.98 2.99
N GLY A 368 29.55 38.17 1.68
CA GLY A 368 30.69 38.94 1.18
C GLY A 368 30.59 40.47 1.39
N ALA A 369 29.41 41.01 1.74
CA ALA A 369 29.19 42.45 1.87
C ALA A 369 28.87 42.93 3.30
N ALA A 370 28.48 42.03 4.21
CA ALA A 370 27.99 42.37 5.56
C ALA A 370 29.01 42.07 6.70
N ALA A 371 30.29 41.97 6.37
CA ALA A 371 31.36 41.69 7.35
C ALA A 371 32.01 42.98 7.92
N LYS A 372 31.18 43.85 8.52
CA LYS A 372 31.61 44.95 9.41
C LYS A 372 30.46 45.25 10.37
N GLU A 373 30.82 45.38 11.65
CA GLU A 373 29.91 45.47 12.81
C GLU A 373 29.15 44.13 13.01
N ASP A 374 29.16 43.48 14.18
CA ASP A 374 29.53 43.96 15.52
C ASP A 374 30.33 42.90 16.32
N SER A 375 30.92 43.34 17.43
CA SER A 375 31.92 42.61 18.19
C SER A 375 31.42 42.10 19.56
N SER A 376 31.56 40.80 19.83
CA SER A 376 32.15 40.20 21.06
C SER A 376 31.52 38.85 21.46
N PRO A 377 32.28 37.91 22.07
CA PRO A 377 31.81 36.53 22.30
C PRO A 377 31.76 36.08 23.79
N SER A 378 30.81 35.19 24.10
CA SER A 378 30.88 34.22 25.22
C SER A 378 29.80 33.13 25.04
N SER A 379 29.97 31.88 25.45
CA SER A 379 31.18 31.12 25.80
C SER A 379 30.91 29.61 25.72
N LYS A 380 31.84 28.87 25.11
CA LYS A 380 32.22 27.46 25.35
C LYS A 380 31.12 26.42 25.67
N ASP A 381 31.03 25.39 24.83
CA ASP A 381 31.66 24.13 25.23
C ASP A 381 32.21 23.35 24.02
N GLU A 382 33.42 22.81 24.14
CA GLU A 382 34.11 22.02 23.11
C GLU A 382 33.96 20.52 23.39
N GLY A 383 33.67 19.68 22.38
CA GLY A 383 33.46 18.26 22.69
C GLY A 383 33.20 17.23 21.58
N SER A 384 33.47 17.48 20.29
CA SER A 384 33.49 16.37 19.29
C SER A 384 34.24 16.67 17.97
N GLY A 385 35.40 17.32 18.05
CA GLY A 385 36.30 17.44 16.89
C GLY A 385 36.88 16.08 16.46
N SER A 386 36.33 15.48 15.40
CA SER A 386 36.99 14.48 14.50
C SER A 386 36.03 13.73 13.56
N ARG A 387 34.69 13.87 13.70
CA ARG A 387 33.70 13.11 12.89
C ARG A 387 32.96 13.90 11.80
N GLY A 388 33.26 15.19 11.62
CA GLY A 388 32.57 16.09 10.67
C GLY A 388 33.00 15.94 9.20
N ASP A 389 34.31 15.99 8.93
CA ASP A 389 34.81 16.22 7.56
C ASP A 389 34.53 15.10 6.56
N ARG A 390 34.28 13.87 7.01
CA ARG A 390 33.88 12.77 6.10
C ARG A 390 32.40 12.80 5.70
N LYS A 391 31.53 13.50 6.45
CA LYS A 391 30.10 13.64 6.09
C LYS A 391 29.84 14.86 5.21
N ALA A 392 30.57 15.96 5.41
CA ALA A 392 30.44 17.16 4.57
C ALA A 392 30.87 16.91 3.12
N GLY A 393 31.94 16.14 2.90
CA GLY A 393 32.38 15.75 1.56
C GLY A 393 31.37 14.85 0.82
N LEU A 394 30.69 13.95 1.54
CA LEU A 394 29.77 12.99 0.94
C LEU A 394 28.46 13.62 0.45
N LEU A 395 27.90 14.59 1.18
CA LEU A 395 26.70 15.31 0.74
C LEU A 395 26.96 16.24 -0.45
N ARG A 396 28.19 16.76 -0.58
CA ARG A 396 28.57 17.65 -1.69
C ARG A 396 28.73 16.90 -3.02
N SER A 397 29.05 15.60 -2.99
CA SER A 397 29.14 14.76 -4.20
C SER A 397 27.80 14.26 -4.75
N PHE A 398 26.70 14.36 -3.99
CA PHE A 398 25.38 13.89 -4.44
C PHE A 398 24.58 14.95 -5.24
N PHE A 399 24.88 16.25 -5.14
CA PHE A 399 23.91 17.30 -5.52
C PHE A 399 24.43 18.56 -6.26
N MET A 400 25.66 18.63 -6.79
CA MET A 400 26.10 19.80 -7.60
C MET A 400 26.98 19.46 -8.82
N PRO A 401 26.76 20.11 -9.98
CA PRO A 401 27.73 20.16 -11.08
C PRO A 401 28.78 21.28 -10.89
N PRO A 402 29.97 21.18 -11.51
CA PRO A 402 30.97 22.25 -11.47
C PRO A 402 30.63 23.40 -12.44
N VAL A 403 30.67 24.64 -11.96
CA VAL A 403 30.54 25.85 -12.80
C VAL A 403 31.87 26.14 -13.50
N SER A 404 31.84 26.27 -14.83
CA SER A 404 32.99 26.73 -15.62
C SER A 404 33.06 28.27 -15.65
N PRO A 405 34.24 28.89 -15.49
CA PRO A 405 34.36 30.35 -15.44
C PRO A 405 34.17 30.99 -16.82
N ARG A 406 33.24 31.95 -16.95
CA ARG A 406 33.16 32.82 -18.13
C ARG A 406 34.16 33.99 -18.03
N LYS A 407 34.66 34.40 -19.19
CA LYS A 407 35.81 35.31 -19.38
C LYS A 407 35.51 36.76 -18.98
N LYS A 408 36.58 37.50 -18.64
CA LYS A 408 36.61 38.96 -18.55
C LYS A 408 36.78 39.60 -19.94
N GLU A 409 35.97 40.61 -20.22
CA GLU A 409 36.14 41.72 -21.19
C GLU A 409 35.18 42.83 -20.69
N SER A 410 35.40 44.14 -20.72
CA SER A 410 36.56 45.03 -20.72
C SER A 410 36.01 46.48 -20.71
N THR A 411 35.96 47.10 -19.52
CA THR A 411 36.07 48.56 -19.24
C THR A 411 35.50 49.66 -20.18
N HIS A 412 34.53 50.43 -19.64
CA HIS A 412 34.42 51.93 -19.65
C HIS A 412 34.09 52.71 -20.95
N PRO A 413 33.70 54.03 -20.89
CA PRO A 413 33.32 54.89 -19.72
C PRO A 413 32.05 55.79 -19.85
N LEU A 414 31.57 56.28 -18.69
CA LEU A 414 31.04 57.64 -18.35
C LEU A 414 30.05 58.42 -19.26
N LYS A 415 28.97 58.92 -18.63
CA LYS A 415 28.70 60.39 -18.53
C LYS A 415 27.79 60.75 -17.34
N MET A 416 27.89 62.00 -16.86
CA MET A 416 27.29 62.52 -15.61
C MET A 416 26.15 63.54 -15.84
N SER A 417 25.21 63.58 -14.87
CA SER A 417 24.65 64.76 -14.16
C SER A 417 23.83 65.87 -14.86
N SER A 418 23.21 66.70 -14.00
CA SER A 418 22.38 67.92 -14.20
C SER A 418 20.94 67.69 -14.70
N ASP A 419 19.86 68.34 -14.23
CA ASP A 419 19.60 69.26 -13.07
C ASP A 419 18.05 69.48 -12.93
N SER A 420 17.40 70.01 -11.87
CA SER A 420 17.75 70.40 -10.47
C SER A 420 16.45 70.59 -9.63
N ASN A 421 16.53 71.21 -8.43
CA ASN A 421 15.53 72.00 -7.64
C ASN A 421 14.02 71.99 -8.04
N GLY A 422 13.01 71.87 -7.16
CA GLY A 422 12.90 72.10 -5.71
C GLY A 422 11.64 72.95 -5.38
N HIS A 423 10.91 72.61 -4.29
CA HIS A 423 10.02 73.48 -3.47
C HIS A 423 8.73 74.09 -4.10
N ASP A 424 7.60 74.35 -3.40
CA ASP A 424 7.04 73.96 -2.07
C ASP A 424 5.56 74.50 -1.92
N PHE A 425 4.84 74.19 -0.81
CA PHE A 425 3.51 74.70 -0.36
C PHE A 425 2.23 74.35 -1.19
N SER A 426 1.00 74.27 -0.66
CA SER A 426 0.47 74.05 0.72
C SER A 426 -1.06 73.78 0.73
N LEU A 427 -1.57 73.25 1.84
CA LEU A 427 -2.95 72.87 2.21
C LEU A 427 -4.08 73.90 1.96
N ASP A 428 -5.29 73.40 1.65
CA ASP A 428 -6.50 73.42 2.53
C ASP A 428 -7.62 72.54 1.92
N SER A 429 -8.02 71.41 2.52
CA SER A 429 -9.07 71.19 3.55
C SER A 429 -10.55 71.30 3.11
N ARG A 430 -11.23 70.13 3.00
CA ARG A 430 -12.37 69.71 3.85
C ARG A 430 -12.90 68.32 3.45
N THR A 431 -13.49 67.64 4.43
CA THR A 431 -13.73 66.18 4.49
C THR A 431 -15.17 65.76 4.16
N PRO A 432 -15.42 64.44 3.93
CA PRO A 432 -16.72 63.85 3.64
C PRO A 432 -17.40 63.26 4.90
N PRO A 433 -18.54 62.57 4.71
CA PRO A 433 -18.92 61.35 5.45
C PRO A 433 -19.11 60.17 4.46
N ASP A 434 -19.17 58.88 4.81
CA ASP A 434 -18.90 58.05 6.01
C ASP A 434 -19.05 56.57 5.54
N ALA A 435 -18.60 55.50 6.19
CA ALA A 435 -17.81 55.32 7.41
C ALA A 435 -16.97 54.01 7.33
N CYS A 436 -16.11 53.81 8.33
CA CYS A 436 -14.95 52.90 8.33
C CYS A 436 -15.19 51.42 8.71
N PRO A 437 -14.18 50.54 8.52
CA PRO A 437 -14.26 49.09 8.71
C PRO A 437 -13.58 48.57 10.01
N LEU A 438 -13.56 47.24 10.15
CA LEU A 438 -12.89 46.46 11.21
C LEU A 438 -11.36 46.40 11.07
N HIS A 439 -10.61 46.54 12.18
CA HIS A 439 -9.40 45.74 12.37
C HIS A 439 -8.99 45.46 13.83
N VAL A 440 -8.14 44.44 13.98
CA VAL A 440 -7.65 43.76 15.20
C VAL A 440 -6.67 44.64 16.03
N PRO A 441 -6.31 44.30 17.30
CA PRO A 441 -5.11 43.45 17.50
C PRO A 441 -4.99 42.57 18.79
N ARG A 442 -4.15 41.55 18.63
CA ARG A 442 -3.26 40.78 19.54
C ARG A 442 -3.33 40.88 21.09
N LEU A 443 -3.19 39.69 21.68
CA LEU A 443 -2.84 39.37 23.09
C LEU A 443 -1.40 39.72 23.48
N ASN A 444 -1.15 39.99 24.79
CA ASN A 444 -0.07 39.35 25.55
C ASN A 444 -0.14 39.50 27.09
N LEU A 445 0.39 38.48 27.80
CA LEU A 445 0.95 38.46 29.17
C LEU A 445 0.07 38.68 30.43
N GLY A 446 0.22 37.80 31.44
CA GLY A 446 -0.12 38.07 32.86
C GLY A 446 -0.47 36.85 33.75
N ASP A 447 0.43 36.45 34.66
CA ASP A 447 0.24 35.38 35.66
C ASP A 447 -0.81 35.65 36.76
N LYS A 448 -1.40 34.59 37.37
CA LYS A 448 -1.18 34.21 38.80
C LYS A 448 -1.98 32.99 39.33
N LYS A 449 -1.55 32.48 40.49
CA LYS A 449 -1.97 31.23 41.16
C LYS A 449 -3.08 31.41 42.23
N ARG A 450 -3.83 30.31 42.48
CA ARG A 450 -4.43 29.80 43.75
C ARG A 450 -4.99 30.78 44.82
N SER A 451 -6.23 30.54 45.28
CA SER A 451 -6.54 30.20 46.69
C SER A 451 -8.01 29.75 46.92
N ASN A 452 -8.25 28.99 48.00
CA ASN A 452 -9.57 28.54 48.49
C ASN A 452 -10.27 29.60 49.37
N ARG A 453 -11.62 29.59 49.44
CA ARG A 453 -12.39 29.28 50.69
C ARG A 453 -13.93 29.40 50.56
N THR A 454 -14.59 28.32 50.98
CA THR A 454 -15.81 28.19 51.79
C THR A 454 -16.64 29.43 52.16
N LEU A 455 -17.97 29.35 52.01
CA LEU A 455 -18.93 29.68 53.09
C LEU A 455 -20.29 28.94 52.90
N LYS A 456 -21.38 29.34 53.57
CA LYS A 456 -22.31 28.38 54.22
C LYS A 456 -23.75 28.91 54.48
N PHE A 457 -24.77 28.19 53.99
CA PHE A 457 -26.21 28.15 54.41
C PHE A 457 -27.06 29.44 54.47
N MET A 458 -28.36 29.32 54.15
CA MET A 458 -29.46 29.52 55.12
C MET A 458 -30.79 28.92 54.60
N LEU A 459 -31.62 28.42 55.52
CA LEU A 459 -33.04 28.08 55.30
C LEU A 459 -33.90 29.32 55.57
N ASP A 460 -35.12 29.33 55.03
CA ASP A 460 -36.27 29.76 55.84
C ASP A 460 -37.59 29.09 55.40
N SER A 461 -38.62 29.16 56.26
CA SER A 461 -39.86 28.36 56.14
C SER A 461 -41.14 29.18 56.37
N GLN A 462 -42.24 28.85 55.66
CA GLN A 462 -43.64 29.21 56.04
C GLN A 462 -44.72 28.54 55.15
N THR A 463 -45.93 28.37 55.73
CA THR A 463 -47.17 27.76 55.18
C THR A 463 -48.40 28.30 55.95
N PRO A 464 -49.69 28.02 55.60
CA PRO A 464 -50.27 27.38 54.40
C PRO A 464 -51.02 28.43 53.52
N PRO A 465 -52.37 28.65 53.44
CA PRO A 465 -53.59 27.95 53.92
C PRO A 465 -54.25 27.04 52.84
N ALA A 466 -55.59 27.05 52.64
CA ALA A 466 -56.34 26.14 51.75
C ALA A 466 -57.57 26.75 51.03
N SER A 467 -58.01 26.15 49.91
CA SER A 467 -59.40 26.16 49.41
C SER A 467 -59.65 24.92 48.53
N ALA A 468 -60.92 24.60 48.23
CA ALA A 468 -61.35 23.22 47.94
C ALA A 468 -61.92 22.96 46.53
N THR A 469 -62.14 21.65 46.27
CA THR A 469 -63.25 21.01 45.51
C THR A 469 -62.95 20.42 44.12
N THR A 470 -63.56 19.23 43.90
CA THR A 470 -63.78 18.47 42.66
C THR A 470 -62.64 17.61 42.08
N ALA A 471 -62.89 16.29 42.05
CA ALA A 471 -62.32 15.31 41.12
C ALA A 471 -63.39 15.00 40.05
N PRO A 472 -63.05 14.58 38.82
CA PRO A 472 -62.50 13.24 38.52
C PRO A 472 -61.34 13.32 37.47
N GLU A 473 -60.71 12.28 36.90
CA GLU A 473 -60.96 10.82 36.79
C GLU A 473 -59.65 10.02 36.97
N LYS A 474 -59.73 8.72 37.26
CA LYS A 474 -58.56 7.81 37.23
C LYS A 474 -58.17 7.46 35.79
N LYS A 475 -57.12 8.09 35.26
CA LYS A 475 -56.22 7.42 34.31
C LYS A 475 -55.08 6.79 35.09
N THR A 476 -55.00 5.47 35.10
CA THR A 476 -53.83 4.74 35.61
C THR A 476 -52.65 5.01 34.69
N CYS A 477 -51.75 5.91 35.09
CA CYS A 477 -50.45 6.04 34.43
C CYS A 477 -49.72 4.68 34.52
N PRO A 478 -49.08 4.21 33.44
CA PRO A 478 -48.11 3.12 33.55
C PRO A 478 -46.97 3.55 34.49
N PRO A 479 -46.26 2.61 35.13
CA PRO A 479 -45.15 2.94 36.00
C PRO A 479 -44.14 3.82 35.25
N PRO A 480 -43.57 4.85 35.92
CA PRO A 480 -42.66 5.78 35.25
C PRO A 480 -41.43 5.01 34.76
N LYS A 481 -41.28 4.91 33.44
CA LYS A 481 -40.04 4.39 32.83
C LYS A 481 -38.87 5.23 33.37
N PRO A 482 -37.79 4.61 33.87
CA PRO A 482 -36.66 5.37 34.40
C PRO A 482 -36.13 6.32 33.34
N ALA A 483 -35.87 7.57 33.73
CA ALA A 483 -35.48 8.61 32.79
C ALA A 483 -34.22 8.21 32.00
N PRO A 484 -34.16 8.45 30.67
CA PRO A 484 -33.09 7.94 29.80
C PRO A 484 -31.67 8.37 30.23
N ILE A 485 -31.58 9.47 30.99
CA ILE A 485 -30.34 10.02 31.56
C ILE A 485 -29.72 9.08 32.63
N ILE A 486 -30.54 8.36 33.41
CA ILE A 486 -30.05 7.45 34.46
C ILE A 486 -29.46 6.19 33.83
N ARG A 487 -30.19 5.60 32.87
CA ARG A 487 -29.79 4.37 32.17
C ARG A 487 -28.42 4.51 31.50
N ASN A 488 -28.17 5.65 30.84
CA ASN A 488 -26.87 5.96 30.25
C ASN A 488 -25.72 6.01 31.28
N ARG A 489 -25.95 6.56 32.49
CA ARG A 489 -24.91 6.60 33.53
C ARG A 489 -24.54 5.23 34.06
N VAL A 490 -25.53 4.36 34.29
CA VAL A 490 -25.29 2.98 34.74
C VAL A 490 -24.55 2.19 33.66
N TYR A 491 -25.00 2.31 32.41
CA TYR A 491 -24.36 1.72 31.23
C TYR A 491 -22.88 2.13 31.08
N HIS A 492 -22.57 3.43 31.19
CA HIS A 492 -21.20 3.92 31.12
C HIS A 492 -20.33 3.41 32.27
N ALA A 493 -20.84 3.44 33.51
CA ALA A 493 -20.11 2.95 34.68
C ALA A 493 -19.80 1.44 34.61
N PHE A 494 -20.73 0.65 34.07
CA PHE A 494 -20.55 -0.79 33.86
C PHE A 494 -19.53 -1.07 32.75
N SER A 495 -19.63 -0.35 31.62
CA SER A 495 -18.69 -0.44 30.50
C SER A 495 -17.26 -0.05 30.89
N GLU A 496 -17.10 1.05 31.63
CA GLU A 496 -15.80 1.49 32.17
C GLU A 496 -15.19 0.43 33.11
N ALA A 497 -16.01 -0.16 34.00
CA ALA A 497 -15.58 -1.19 34.92
C ALA A 497 -15.18 -2.50 34.20
N LEU A 498 -15.89 -2.93 33.15
CA LEU A 498 -15.46 -4.04 32.30
C LEU A 498 -14.14 -3.73 31.57
N LEU A 499 -14.00 -2.54 31.00
CA LEU A 499 -12.80 -2.12 30.29
C LEU A 499 -11.59 -1.92 31.22
N SER A 500 -11.80 -1.72 32.53
CA SER A 500 -10.72 -1.68 33.52
C SER A 500 -10.02 -3.04 33.72
N ASP A 501 -10.57 -4.14 33.18
CA ASP A 501 -10.01 -5.48 33.33
C ASP A 501 -8.73 -5.76 32.54
N SER A 502 -8.38 -4.89 31.58
CA SER A 502 -7.15 -5.03 30.81
C SER A 502 -5.87 -4.96 31.66
N TRP A 503 -5.90 -4.25 32.78
CA TRP A 503 -4.76 -4.16 33.71
C TRP A 503 -4.44 -5.50 34.38
N ASP A 504 -5.46 -6.34 34.59
CA ASP A 504 -5.36 -7.65 35.23
C ASP A 504 -5.26 -8.79 34.19
N ARG A 505 -4.75 -8.54 32.97
CA ARG A 505 -4.72 -9.51 31.85
C ARG A 505 -6.08 -10.15 31.57
N PHE A 506 -7.14 -9.37 31.72
CA PHE A 506 -8.53 -9.74 31.50
C PHE A 506 -9.01 -10.94 32.33
N ILE A 507 -8.51 -11.13 33.56
CA ILE A 507 -8.90 -12.29 34.37
C ILE A 507 -10.42 -12.33 34.63
N PHE A 508 -11.09 -11.21 34.94
CA PHE A 508 -12.53 -11.20 35.18
C PHE A 508 -13.32 -11.59 33.92
N ILE A 509 -12.98 -11.01 32.76
CA ILE A 509 -13.64 -11.33 31.49
C ILE A 509 -13.39 -12.80 31.11
N ARG A 510 -12.19 -13.32 31.37
CA ARG A 510 -11.84 -14.73 31.14
C ARG A 510 -12.61 -15.68 32.05
N THR A 511 -12.76 -15.37 33.33
CA THR A 511 -13.59 -16.15 34.26
C THR A 511 -15.04 -16.16 33.80
N LEU A 512 -15.61 -15.01 33.44
CA LEU A 512 -16.99 -14.91 32.95
C LEU A 512 -17.21 -15.75 31.68
N LEU A 513 -16.33 -15.61 30.69
CA LEU A 513 -16.42 -16.40 29.45
C LEU A 513 -16.23 -17.90 29.68
N ASN A 514 -15.41 -18.31 30.66
CA ASN A 514 -15.28 -19.72 31.06
C ASN A 514 -16.57 -20.25 31.68
N SER A 515 -17.21 -19.50 32.59
CA SER A 515 -18.50 -19.89 33.18
C SER A 515 -19.58 -20.04 32.10
N VAL A 516 -19.70 -19.06 31.21
CA VAL A 516 -20.65 -19.08 30.07
C VAL A 516 -20.39 -20.26 29.14
N LEU A 517 -19.13 -20.53 28.77
CA LEU A 517 -18.75 -21.64 27.89
C LEU A 517 -19.10 -23.02 28.47
N MET A 518 -19.08 -23.16 29.79
CA MET A 518 -19.35 -24.43 30.49
C MET A 518 -20.82 -24.62 30.88
N GLN A 519 -21.64 -23.57 30.91
CA GLN A 519 -22.99 -23.60 31.49
C GLN A 519 -24.11 -23.12 30.55
N GLU A 520 -23.82 -22.41 29.46
CA GLU A 520 -24.85 -21.86 28.58
C GLU A 520 -24.96 -22.55 27.20
N GLY A 521 -26.18 -22.53 26.65
CA GLY A 521 -26.48 -23.02 25.31
C GLY A 521 -26.11 -22.04 24.19
N GLY A 522 -26.17 -22.54 22.95
CA GLY A 522 -25.55 -21.91 21.77
C GLY A 522 -25.85 -20.43 21.53
N GLU A 523 -27.09 -19.96 21.73
CA GLU A 523 -27.46 -18.58 21.41
C GLU A 523 -26.99 -17.56 22.45
N GLU A 524 -27.13 -17.88 23.75
CA GLU A 524 -26.72 -16.99 24.85
C GLU A 524 -25.19 -16.85 24.89
N MET A 525 -24.48 -17.97 24.85
CA MET A 525 -23.03 -18.00 24.69
C MET A 525 -22.59 -17.15 23.48
N ARG A 526 -23.27 -17.27 22.32
CA ARG A 526 -22.95 -16.46 21.14
C ARG A 526 -23.12 -14.95 21.42
N LYS A 527 -24.24 -14.52 22.04
CA LYS A 527 -24.48 -13.10 22.39
C LYS A 527 -23.39 -12.54 23.30
N VAL A 528 -22.98 -13.29 24.33
CA VAL A 528 -21.96 -12.85 25.29
C VAL A 528 -20.59 -12.73 24.60
N PHE A 529 -20.16 -13.74 23.85
CA PHE A 529 -18.88 -13.68 23.14
C PHE A 529 -18.87 -12.57 22.07
N GLU A 530 -19.93 -12.41 21.28
CA GLU A 530 -20.06 -11.31 20.32
C GLU A 530 -20.03 -9.94 21.00
N GLY A 531 -20.66 -9.82 22.17
CA GLY A 531 -20.68 -8.60 22.97
C GLY A 531 -19.31 -8.23 23.55
N VAL A 532 -18.58 -9.22 24.09
CA VAL A 532 -17.21 -9.02 24.60
C VAL A 532 -16.25 -8.64 23.48
N VAL A 533 -16.37 -9.25 22.30
CA VAL A 533 -15.59 -8.86 21.11
C VAL A 533 -15.87 -7.41 20.74
N ARG A 534 -17.16 -7.03 20.56
CA ARG A 534 -17.53 -5.65 20.19
C ARG A 534 -17.04 -4.62 21.21
N LEU A 535 -17.32 -4.82 22.50
CA LEU A 535 -16.93 -3.89 23.56
C LEU A 535 -15.41 -3.66 23.61
N ASN A 536 -14.62 -4.73 23.51
CA ASN A 536 -13.17 -4.61 23.54
C ASN A 536 -12.59 -4.10 22.20
N ARG A 537 -13.27 -4.33 21.08
CA ARG A 537 -12.88 -3.78 19.77
C ARG A 537 -13.10 -2.27 19.73
N ASP A 538 -14.28 -1.81 20.11
CA ASP A 538 -14.64 -0.39 20.12
C ASP A 538 -13.75 0.42 21.09
N ALA A 539 -13.20 -0.24 22.12
CA ALA A 539 -12.21 0.33 23.05
C ALA A 539 -10.73 0.14 22.63
N GLY A 540 -10.44 -0.46 21.47
CA GLY A 540 -9.08 -0.71 20.98
C GLY A 540 -8.30 -1.81 21.73
N LYS A 541 -8.97 -2.60 22.58
CA LYS A 541 -8.36 -3.61 23.48
C LYS A 541 -8.46 -5.05 22.98
N ILE A 542 -9.24 -5.32 21.93
CA ILE A 542 -9.55 -6.69 21.45
C ILE A 542 -8.30 -7.51 21.15
N ARG A 543 -7.25 -6.89 20.56
CA ARG A 543 -5.96 -7.54 20.33
C ARG A 543 -5.41 -8.11 21.63
N HIS A 544 -5.23 -7.27 22.65
CA HIS A 544 -4.64 -7.70 23.92
C HIS A 544 -5.49 -8.76 24.66
N LEU A 545 -6.81 -8.74 24.48
CA LEU A 545 -7.70 -9.76 25.02
C LEU A 545 -7.50 -11.12 24.33
N LEU A 546 -7.47 -11.15 22.99
CA LEU A 546 -7.18 -12.36 22.21
C LEU A 546 -5.80 -12.93 22.55
N GLU A 547 -4.80 -12.07 22.65
CA GLU A 547 -3.44 -12.40 23.10
C GLU A 547 -3.44 -13.08 24.49
N CYS A 548 -4.12 -12.48 25.48
CA CYS A 548 -4.18 -13.03 26.85
C CYS A 548 -4.97 -14.34 26.93
N THR A 549 -6.04 -14.50 26.15
CA THR A 549 -6.84 -15.73 26.13
C THR A 549 -6.11 -16.90 25.46
N LEU A 550 -5.55 -16.69 24.27
CA LEU A 550 -4.83 -17.74 23.54
C LEU A 550 -3.52 -18.11 24.24
N ALA A 551 -2.80 -17.15 24.84
CA ALA A 551 -1.62 -17.46 25.66
C ALA A 551 -1.96 -18.26 26.92
N ALA A 552 -3.17 -18.13 27.48
CA ALA A 552 -3.63 -18.96 28.58
C ALA A 552 -3.97 -20.39 28.11
N ASP A 553 -4.63 -20.53 26.96
CA ASP A 553 -4.90 -21.85 26.35
C ASP A 553 -3.59 -22.61 26.06
N ILE A 554 -2.58 -21.93 25.51
CA ILE A 554 -1.23 -22.49 25.27
C ILE A 554 -0.59 -22.99 26.58
N LYS A 555 -0.70 -22.23 27.67
CA LYS A 555 -0.15 -22.60 28.99
C LYS A 555 -0.89 -23.76 29.67
N ALA A 556 -2.11 -24.07 29.23
CA ALA A 556 -2.92 -25.15 29.81
C ALA A 556 -2.65 -26.54 29.19
N HIS A 557 -1.95 -26.62 28.06
CA HIS A 557 -1.65 -27.89 27.37
C HIS A 557 -0.23 -28.38 27.67
N ASN A 558 -0.05 -29.70 27.79
CA ASN A 558 1.26 -30.32 27.99
C ASN A 558 2.03 -30.50 26.66
N GLN A 559 3.34 -30.78 26.71
CA GLN A 559 4.19 -30.91 25.51
C GLN A 559 3.68 -31.95 24.50
N GLU A 560 3.11 -33.07 24.97
CA GLU A 560 2.57 -34.14 24.11
C GLU A 560 1.24 -33.75 23.44
N GLU A 561 0.50 -32.80 24.00
CA GLU A 561 -0.81 -32.36 23.52
C GLU A 561 -0.73 -31.17 22.55
N MET A 562 0.47 -30.63 22.30
CA MET A 562 0.67 -29.47 21.41
C MET A 562 0.19 -29.70 19.97
N ALA A 563 0.18 -30.96 19.50
CA ALA A 563 -0.38 -31.33 18.19
C ALA A 563 -1.93 -31.30 18.15
N LEU A 564 -2.59 -31.19 19.31
CA LEU A 564 -4.04 -31.05 19.48
C LEU A 564 -4.46 -29.62 19.82
N LEU A 565 -3.50 -28.70 20.01
CA LEU A 565 -3.75 -27.32 20.40
C LEU A 565 -4.73 -26.63 19.44
N PHE A 566 -5.70 -25.91 20.01
CA PHE A 566 -6.80 -25.23 19.33
C PHE A 566 -7.79 -26.13 18.54
N ARG A 567 -7.63 -27.46 18.55
CA ARG A 567 -8.67 -28.39 18.06
C ARG A 567 -9.83 -28.53 19.05
N GLY A 568 -9.54 -28.51 20.36
CA GLY A 568 -10.55 -28.44 21.41
C GLY A 568 -11.26 -27.09 21.47
N GLU A 569 -12.42 -27.03 22.13
CA GLU A 569 -13.09 -25.76 22.38
C GLU A 569 -12.58 -25.14 23.69
N SER A 570 -12.19 -23.87 23.62
CA SER A 570 -11.72 -23.07 24.75
C SER A 570 -12.24 -21.64 24.62
N VAL A 571 -12.09 -20.84 25.67
CA VAL A 571 -12.43 -19.41 25.62
C VAL A 571 -11.60 -18.68 24.55
N GLY A 572 -10.30 -18.94 24.44
CA GLY A 572 -9.46 -18.30 23.42
C GLY A 572 -9.86 -18.71 21.99
N VAL A 573 -10.08 -20.00 21.74
CA VAL A 573 -10.52 -20.49 20.41
C VAL A 573 -11.89 -19.93 20.04
N ARG A 574 -12.86 -19.92 20.96
CA ARG A 574 -14.19 -19.38 20.72
C ARG A 574 -14.13 -17.88 20.46
N LEU A 575 -13.43 -17.13 21.31
CA LEU A 575 -13.29 -15.67 21.17
C LEU A 575 -12.59 -15.29 19.87
N TRP A 576 -11.52 -16.00 19.49
CA TRP A 576 -10.84 -15.83 18.21
C TRP A 576 -11.77 -16.13 17.03
N SER A 577 -12.53 -17.22 17.10
CA SER A 577 -13.48 -17.60 16.03
C SER A 577 -14.61 -16.57 15.88
N THR A 578 -15.12 -16.03 16.99
CA THR A 578 -16.12 -14.96 17.00
C THR A 578 -15.55 -13.66 16.42
N PHE A 579 -14.35 -13.25 16.83
CA PHE A 579 -13.65 -12.08 16.30
C PHE A 579 -13.42 -12.20 14.78
N MET A 580 -12.83 -13.30 14.33
CA MET A 580 -12.62 -13.57 12.90
C MET A 580 -13.95 -13.63 12.13
N GLY A 581 -15.01 -14.14 12.74
CA GLY A 581 -16.35 -14.16 12.14
C GLY A 581 -16.94 -12.77 11.92
N GLN A 582 -16.65 -11.80 12.78
CA GLN A 582 -17.09 -10.41 12.64
C GLN A 582 -16.21 -9.60 11.70
N GLU A 583 -14.87 -9.70 11.84
CA GLU A 583 -13.92 -8.77 11.20
C GLU A 583 -13.32 -9.30 9.89
N ALA A 584 -13.34 -10.62 9.65
CA ALA A 584 -12.68 -11.25 8.49
C ALA A 584 -13.66 -11.94 7.54
N ASN A 585 -14.98 -11.69 7.62
CA ASN A 585 -15.96 -12.40 6.79
C ASN A 585 -15.77 -12.16 5.27
N GLU A 586 -15.28 -11.00 4.86
CA GLU A 586 -14.92 -10.72 3.46
C GLU A 586 -13.75 -11.58 2.97
N TYR A 587 -12.71 -11.75 3.81
CA TYR A 587 -11.59 -12.63 3.51
C TYR A 587 -12.01 -14.11 3.49
N ARG A 588 -12.94 -14.51 4.37
CA ARG A 588 -13.57 -15.84 4.33
C ARG A 588 -14.27 -16.09 3.00
N LEU A 589 -15.05 -15.11 2.52
CA LEU A 589 -15.74 -15.18 1.24
C LEU A 589 -14.74 -15.22 0.08
N TYR A 590 -13.75 -14.31 0.05
CA TYR A 590 -12.66 -14.31 -0.95
C TYR A 590 -11.98 -15.67 -1.10
N CYS A 591 -11.69 -16.34 0.01
CA CYS A 591 -11.07 -17.68 0.02
C CYS A 591 -12.02 -18.80 -0.45
N SER A 592 -13.32 -18.72 -0.16
CA SER A 592 -14.27 -19.81 -0.40
C SER A 592 -15.10 -19.67 -1.69
N GLN A 593 -15.23 -18.46 -2.23
CA GLN A 593 -16.08 -18.19 -3.40
C GLN A 593 -15.66 -18.91 -4.69
N PRO A 594 -14.36 -19.06 -5.03
CA PRO A 594 -13.96 -19.88 -6.18
C PRO A 594 -14.35 -21.35 -6.04
N LEU A 595 -14.32 -21.89 -4.81
CA LEU A 595 -14.77 -23.25 -4.53
C LEU A 595 -16.30 -23.37 -4.71
N PHE A 596 -17.09 -22.41 -4.24
CA PHE A 596 -18.54 -22.42 -4.45
C PHE A 596 -18.90 -22.39 -5.94
N GLN A 597 -18.28 -21.50 -6.71
CA GLN A 597 -18.46 -21.40 -8.17
C GLN A 597 -18.07 -22.71 -8.88
N ALA A 598 -16.93 -23.31 -8.52
CA ALA A 598 -16.46 -24.56 -9.11
C ALA A 598 -17.39 -25.75 -8.79
N VAL A 599 -18.01 -25.80 -7.60
CA VAL A 599 -19.00 -26.84 -7.26
C VAL A 599 -20.36 -26.57 -7.90
N GLU A 600 -20.79 -25.31 -8.04
CA GLU A 600 -22.04 -24.94 -8.73
C GLU A 600 -22.01 -25.18 -10.24
N ALA A 601 -20.82 -25.21 -10.84
CA ALA A 601 -20.58 -25.55 -12.24
C ALA A 601 -20.57 -27.07 -12.51
N LEU A 602 -20.68 -27.92 -11.49
CA LEU A 602 -20.78 -29.37 -11.68
C LEU A 602 -22.19 -29.77 -12.14
N ASP A 603 -22.26 -30.68 -13.12
CA ASP A 603 -23.53 -31.25 -13.60
C ASP A 603 -24.32 -31.98 -12.51
N ARG A 604 -23.61 -32.48 -11.48
CA ARG A 604 -24.18 -33.25 -10.37
C ARG A 604 -23.29 -33.18 -9.12
N PRO A 605 -23.87 -33.25 -7.91
CA PRO A 605 -23.10 -33.32 -6.66
C PRO A 605 -22.16 -34.53 -6.61
N LEU A 606 -20.98 -34.35 -6.03
CA LEU A 606 -20.02 -35.43 -5.80
C LEU A 606 -20.30 -36.10 -4.46
N GLU A 607 -20.41 -37.42 -4.48
CA GLU A 607 -20.59 -38.30 -3.33
C GLU A 607 -19.67 -39.51 -3.45
N MET A 608 -19.25 -40.05 -2.30
CA MET A 608 -18.28 -41.14 -2.18
C MET A 608 -18.88 -42.36 -1.45
N HIS A 609 -19.99 -42.18 -0.73
CA HIS A 609 -20.57 -43.21 0.13
C HIS A 609 -21.17 -44.37 -0.70
N PRO A 610 -20.85 -45.66 -0.40
CA PRO A 610 -21.28 -46.80 -1.21
C PRO A 610 -22.80 -46.88 -1.44
N GLY A 611 -23.60 -46.59 -0.42
CA GLY A 611 -25.07 -46.58 -0.53
C GLY A 611 -25.69 -45.38 -1.29
N ARG A 612 -24.87 -44.56 -1.98
CA ARG A 612 -25.31 -43.37 -2.74
C ARG A 612 -24.63 -43.24 -4.11
N VAL A 613 -23.78 -44.19 -4.48
CA VAL A 613 -22.99 -44.19 -5.71
C VAL A 613 -23.34 -45.47 -6.47
N THR A 614 -23.47 -45.41 -7.79
CA THR A 614 -23.96 -46.53 -8.61
C THR A 614 -22.89 -47.57 -8.93
N SER A 615 -21.62 -47.19 -8.88
CA SER A 615 -20.49 -48.05 -9.26
C SER A 615 -19.17 -47.58 -8.65
N ASP A 616 -18.21 -48.49 -8.45
CA ASP A 616 -16.85 -48.14 -8.01
C ASP A 616 -16.13 -47.21 -9.00
N THR A 617 -16.39 -47.35 -10.30
CA THR A 617 -15.86 -46.47 -11.36
C THR A 617 -16.38 -45.03 -11.21
N GLU A 618 -17.63 -44.85 -10.82
CA GLU A 618 -18.19 -43.53 -10.49
C GLU A 618 -17.55 -42.93 -9.22
N ARG A 619 -17.35 -43.75 -8.17
CA ARG A 619 -16.66 -43.30 -6.95
C ARG A 619 -15.25 -42.80 -7.27
N ASP A 620 -14.49 -43.54 -8.05
CA ASP A 620 -13.09 -43.20 -8.36
C ASP A 620 -12.99 -41.97 -9.29
N ALA A 621 -13.99 -41.75 -10.16
CA ALA A 621 -14.14 -40.51 -10.92
C ALA A 621 -14.51 -39.31 -10.03
N ASN A 622 -15.43 -39.50 -9.07
CA ASN A 622 -15.80 -38.48 -8.09
C ASN A 622 -14.61 -38.12 -7.18
N ALA A 623 -13.80 -39.10 -6.77
CA ALA A 623 -12.59 -38.90 -5.99
C ALA A 623 -11.59 -37.99 -6.72
N LYS A 624 -11.32 -38.24 -8.01
CA LYS A 624 -10.45 -37.37 -8.83
C LYS A 624 -10.96 -35.93 -8.90
N LYS A 625 -12.27 -35.73 -9.08
CA LYS A 625 -12.89 -34.39 -9.08
C LYS A 625 -12.79 -33.70 -7.70
N LEU A 626 -13.01 -34.43 -6.61
CA LEU A 626 -12.86 -33.91 -5.24
C LEU A 626 -11.42 -33.49 -4.93
N ILE A 627 -10.42 -34.27 -5.37
CA ILE A 627 -9.00 -33.92 -5.23
C ILE A 627 -8.68 -32.64 -6.01
N GLY A 628 -9.17 -32.51 -7.25
CA GLY A 628 -8.99 -31.28 -8.04
C GLY A 628 -9.58 -30.04 -7.35
N LEU A 629 -10.83 -30.12 -6.88
CA LEU A 629 -11.49 -29.03 -6.15
C LEU A 629 -10.75 -28.66 -4.85
N ALA A 630 -10.30 -29.66 -4.09
CA ALA A 630 -9.53 -29.44 -2.87
C ALA A 630 -8.16 -28.82 -3.14
N GLN A 631 -7.50 -29.19 -4.24
CA GLN A 631 -6.23 -28.60 -4.67
C GLN A 631 -6.40 -27.14 -5.07
N THR A 632 -7.33 -26.83 -5.98
CA THR A 632 -7.58 -25.43 -6.41
C THR A 632 -7.97 -24.53 -5.24
N PHE A 633 -8.78 -25.03 -4.30
CA PHE A 633 -9.10 -24.31 -3.06
C PHE A 633 -7.87 -24.09 -2.17
N LEU A 634 -7.04 -25.13 -1.96
CA LEU A 634 -5.83 -25.03 -1.15
C LEU A 634 -4.84 -24.03 -1.75
N ASP A 635 -4.58 -24.10 -3.05
CA ASP A 635 -3.64 -23.23 -3.76
C ASP A 635 -4.09 -21.76 -3.69
N HIS A 636 -5.39 -21.50 -3.89
CA HIS A 636 -5.97 -20.16 -3.77
C HIS A 636 -5.84 -19.58 -2.36
N VAL A 637 -6.09 -20.39 -1.32
CA VAL A 637 -5.88 -19.96 0.07
C VAL A 637 -4.39 -19.77 0.39
N CYS A 638 -3.51 -20.63 -0.08
CA CYS A 638 -2.07 -20.47 0.14
C CYS A 638 -1.49 -19.23 -0.56
N ALA A 639 -2.09 -18.81 -1.69
CA ALA A 639 -1.74 -17.56 -2.38
C ALA A 639 -2.34 -16.30 -1.73
N SER A 640 -3.30 -16.41 -0.80
CA SER A 640 -4.05 -15.26 -0.28
C SER A 640 -3.48 -14.60 0.98
N ALA A 641 -2.27 -14.97 1.41
CA ALA A 641 -1.67 -14.52 2.67
C ALA A 641 -1.70 -12.99 2.88
N GLU A 642 -1.36 -12.21 1.85
CA GLU A 642 -1.36 -10.74 1.89
C GLU A 642 -2.74 -10.11 2.13
N PHE A 643 -3.81 -10.81 1.71
CA PHE A 643 -5.19 -10.34 1.84
C PHE A 643 -5.77 -10.62 3.23
N CYS A 644 -5.17 -11.52 4.02
CA CYS A 644 -5.61 -11.81 5.38
C CYS A 644 -5.62 -10.53 6.24
N PRO A 645 -6.72 -10.20 6.95
CA PRO A 645 -6.79 -8.97 7.75
C PRO A 645 -6.14 -9.09 9.14
N VAL A 646 -5.70 -10.29 9.55
CA VAL A 646 -5.36 -10.61 10.97
C VAL A 646 -3.89 -11.00 11.17
N TYR A 647 -3.03 -10.74 10.16
CA TYR A 647 -1.59 -11.00 10.17
C TYR A 647 -0.88 -10.54 11.46
N GLY A 648 -1.11 -9.32 11.93
CA GLY A 648 -0.46 -8.78 13.15
C GLY A 648 -0.83 -9.49 14.48
N LEU A 649 -1.92 -10.24 14.54
CA LEU A 649 -2.25 -11.11 15.68
C LEU A 649 -1.50 -12.45 15.58
N LEU A 650 -1.34 -12.97 14.36
CA LEU A 650 -0.60 -14.20 14.11
C LEU A 650 0.90 -14.03 14.41
N THR A 651 1.48 -12.87 14.10
CA THR A 651 2.83 -12.47 14.55
C THR A 651 2.97 -12.55 16.07
N PHE A 652 2.02 -12.01 16.82
CA PHE A 652 2.09 -12.06 18.28
C PHE A 652 1.96 -13.50 18.80
N LEU A 653 1.12 -14.33 18.20
CA LEU A 653 1.02 -15.75 18.55
C LEU A 653 2.33 -16.52 18.27
N HIS A 654 3.07 -16.14 17.23
CA HIS A 654 4.41 -16.65 16.96
C HIS A 654 5.42 -16.17 18.02
N SER A 655 5.50 -14.86 18.27
CA SER A 655 6.50 -14.26 19.16
C SER A 655 6.23 -14.43 20.67
N SER A 656 5.03 -14.87 21.07
CA SER A 656 4.62 -14.98 22.49
C SER A 656 4.74 -16.37 23.09
N VAL A 657 5.28 -17.33 22.34
CA VAL A 657 5.49 -18.72 22.81
C VAL A 657 6.98 -19.09 22.76
N PRO A 658 7.62 -19.25 23.92
CA PRO A 658 7.72 -18.20 24.92
C PRO A 658 9.18 -17.74 25.08
N CYS A 659 9.42 -16.43 25.01
CA CYS A 659 10.66 -15.81 25.52
C CYS A 659 10.54 -15.48 27.03
N GLN A 660 10.02 -16.42 27.83
CA GLN A 660 10.03 -16.33 29.29
C GLN A 660 11.06 -17.33 29.84
N ALA A 661 12.16 -16.82 30.41
CA ALA A 661 13.03 -17.61 31.29
C ALA A 661 12.15 -18.30 32.35
N GLU A 662 12.24 -19.60 32.57
CA GLU A 662 13.48 -20.30 32.96
C GLU A 662 13.61 -21.74 32.38
N THR A 663 12.75 -22.12 31.42
CA THR A 663 12.66 -23.51 30.88
C THR A 663 13.02 -23.57 29.38
N LEU A 664 13.98 -22.75 28.97
CA LEU A 664 14.03 -22.23 27.59
C LEU A 664 14.67 -23.17 26.56
N THR A 665 15.55 -24.10 26.95
CA THR A 665 16.32 -24.90 25.98
C THR A 665 15.60 -26.15 25.46
N ARG A 666 14.65 -26.74 26.21
CA ARG A 666 13.99 -28.01 25.80
C ARG A 666 12.64 -27.83 25.11
N VAL A 667 11.94 -26.73 25.37
CA VAL A 667 10.66 -26.44 24.71
C VAL A 667 10.90 -25.86 23.31
N VAL A 668 11.91 -25.00 23.15
CA VAL A 668 12.23 -24.34 21.86
C VAL A 668 12.62 -25.37 20.79
N ASP A 669 13.49 -26.34 21.09
CA ASP A 669 13.87 -27.39 20.13
C ASP A 669 12.67 -28.24 19.65
N LEU A 670 11.63 -28.39 20.49
CA LEU A 670 10.39 -29.09 20.15
C LEU A 670 9.34 -28.18 19.46
N TRP A 671 9.29 -26.89 19.80
CA TRP A 671 8.38 -25.92 19.19
C TRP A 671 8.83 -25.47 17.80
N VAL A 672 10.13 -25.24 17.62
CA VAL A 672 10.78 -25.07 16.30
C VAL A 672 10.67 -26.38 15.48
N GLY A 673 10.48 -27.53 16.16
CA GLY A 673 10.19 -28.84 15.58
C GLY A 673 8.83 -28.98 14.90
N ARG A 674 8.70 -28.49 13.66
CA ARG A 674 7.69 -28.88 12.63
C ARG A 674 6.20 -28.87 13.02
N SER A 675 5.79 -28.25 14.14
CA SER A 675 4.43 -28.45 14.69
C SER A 675 3.65 -27.18 15.00
N TRP A 676 4.29 -26.04 15.30
CA TRP A 676 3.60 -24.78 15.65
C TRP A 676 2.61 -24.30 14.56
N TRP A 677 2.99 -24.43 13.29
CA TRP A 677 2.14 -24.06 12.14
C TRP A 677 0.82 -24.82 12.10
N ARG A 678 0.75 -26.03 12.68
CA ARG A 678 -0.47 -26.85 12.75
C ARG A 678 -1.52 -26.21 13.65
N ALA A 679 -1.11 -25.57 14.75
CA ALA A 679 -2.02 -24.88 15.66
C ALA A 679 -2.63 -23.63 14.99
N ILE A 680 -1.84 -22.87 14.24
CA ILE A 680 -2.32 -21.72 13.47
C ILE A 680 -3.18 -22.17 12.28
N ALA A 681 -2.78 -23.24 11.58
CA ALA A 681 -3.58 -23.85 10.52
C ALA A 681 -4.92 -24.41 11.06
N SER A 682 -4.96 -24.94 12.28
CA SER A 682 -6.19 -25.35 12.96
C SER A 682 -7.12 -24.15 13.19
N LEU A 683 -6.62 -23.03 13.74
CA LEU A 683 -7.40 -21.80 13.85
C LEU A 683 -7.94 -21.35 12.47
N LEU A 684 -7.08 -21.20 11.47
CA LEU A 684 -7.48 -20.68 10.16
C LEU A 684 -8.39 -21.63 9.37
N PHE A 685 -7.97 -22.87 9.12
CA PHE A 685 -8.71 -23.81 8.28
C PHE A 685 -9.88 -24.47 9.02
N LEU A 686 -9.67 -24.99 10.24
CA LEU A 686 -10.71 -25.72 10.98
C LEU A 686 -11.70 -24.78 11.67
N ARG A 687 -11.22 -23.67 12.28
CA ARG A 687 -12.09 -22.78 13.09
C ARG A 687 -12.66 -21.57 12.34
N PHE A 688 -12.01 -21.12 11.26
CA PHE A 688 -12.46 -19.93 10.52
C PHE A 688 -12.98 -20.20 9.11
N LEU A 689 -12.26 -20.96 8.26
CA LEU A 689 -12.67 -21.24 6.87
C LEU A 689 -13.72 -22.36 6.78
N SER A 690 -13.46 -23.52 7.41
CA SER A 690 -14.35 -24.69 7.33
C SER A 690 -15.80 -24.43 7.72
N PRO A 691 -16.13 -23.62 8.77
CA PRO A 691 -17.52 -23.32 9.10
C PRO A 691 -18.26 -22.58 7.98
N GLY A 692 -17.58 -21.69 7.24
CA GLY A 692 -18.16 -20.98 6.09
C GLY A 692 -18.36 -21.89 4.87
N ILE A 693 -17.49 -22.88 4.67
CA ILE A 693 -17.59 -23.86 3.58
C ILE A 693 -18.72 -24.86 3.86
N VAL A 694 -18.85 -25.31 5.11
CA VAL A 694 -19.88 -26.29 5.53
C VAL A 694 -21.26 -25.64 5.69
N ASN A 695 -21.33 -24.35 6.02
CA ASN A 695 -22.57 -23.58 6.07
C ASN A 695 -22.46 -22.26 5.28
N PRO A 696 -22.58 -22.31 3.93
CA PRO A 696 -22.50 -21.12 3.07
C PRO A 696 -23.55 -20.03 3.41
N ALA A 697 -24.73 -20.44 3.87
CA ALA A 697 -25.79 -19.51 4.27
C ALA A 697 -25.36 -18.59 5.43
N ALA A 698 -24.54 -19.08 6.36
CA ALA A 698 -24.01 -18.27 7.47
C ALA A 698 -23.04 -17.15 7.03
N ILE A 699 -22.56 -17.17 5.79
CA ILE A 699 -21.71 -16.14 5.20
C ILE A 699 -22.39 -15.36 4.06
N GLY A 700 -23.70 -15.56 3.89
CA GLY A 700 -24.50 -14.88 2.86
C GLY A 700 -24.41 -15.48 1.46
N GLN A 701 -23.93 -16.72 1.33
CA GLN A 701 -23.89 -17.45 0.07
C GLN A 701 -25.00 -18.51 0.02
N GLU A 702 -25.92 -18.38 -0.94
CA GLU A 702 -26.85 -19.45 -1.28
C GLU A 702 -26.16 -20.47 -2.20
N VAL A 703 -26.55 -21.74 -2.09
CA VAL A 703 -25.99 -22.85 -2.88
C VAL A 703 -27.09 -23.84 -3.25
N LYS A 704 -26.97 -24.48 -4.43
CA LYS A 704 -27.94 -25.46 -4.94
C LYS A 704 -28.06 -26.69 -4.02
N GLU A 705 -29.20 -27.40 -4.13
CA GLU A 705 -29.39 -28.65 -3.39
C GLU A 705 -28.30 -29.69 -3.73
N GLY A 706 -27.81 -30.40 -2.72
CA GLY A 706 -26.72 -31.38 -2.84
C GLY A 706 -25.31 -30.78 -2.77
N THR A 707 -25.10 -29.52 -3.17
CA THR A 707 -23.81 -28.80 -3.08
C THR A 707 -23.15 -28.86 -1.68
N PRO A 708 -23.88 -28.70 -0.55
CA PRO A 708 -23.29 -28.76 0.79
C PRO A 708 -22.55 -30.07 1.10
N ARG A 709 -22.96 -31.19 0.49
CA ARG A 709 -22.30 -32.49 0.68
C ARG A 709 -20.91 -32.51 0.06
N THR A 710 -20.76 -32.00 -1.16
CA THR A 710 -19.47 -31.89 -1.84
C THR A 710 -18.54 -30.92 -1.12
N LEU A 711 -19.06 -29.78 -0.67
CA LEU A 711 -18.30 -28.80 0.13
C LEU A 711 -17.81 -29.39 1.46
N LEU A 712 -18.63 -30.19 2.14
CA LEU A 712 -18.24 -30.90 3.36
C LEU A 712 -17.14 -31.95 3.11
N LEU A 713 -17.14 -32.64 1.96
CA LEU A 713 -16.06 -33.57 1.60
C LEU A 713 -14.74 -32.81 1.34
N VAL A 714 -14.77 -31.70 0.61
CA VAL A 714 -13.58 -30.84 0.39
C VAL A 714 -13.04 -30.28 1.71
N SER A 715 -13.91 -29.72 2.55
CA SER A 715 -13.55 -29.26 3.90
C SER A 715 -12.91 -30.38 4.73
N LYS A 716 -13.45 -31.61 4.67
CA LYS A 716 -12.89 -32.76 5.36
C LYS A 716 -11.49 -33.15 4.86
N MET A 717 -11.25 -33.11 3.54
CA MET A 717 -9.92 -33.38 2.98
C MET A 717 -8.88 -32.35 3.46
N VAL A 718 -9.23 -31.07 3.44
CA VAL A 718 -8.34 -29.98 3.91
C VAL A 718 -8.08 -30.12 5.41
N ASN A 719 -9.10 -30.40 6.23
CA ASN A 719 -8.91 -30.62 7.66
C ASN A 719 -8.05 -31.87 7.95
N ASN A 720 -8.21 -32.96 7.19
CA ASN A 720 -7.36 -34.15 7.31
C ASN A 720 -5.89 -33.87 6.91
N LEU A 721 -5.66 -33.00 5.92
CA LEU A 721 -4.33 -32.52 5.54
C LEU A 721 -3.68 -31.73 6.68
N MET A 722 -4.41 -30.78 7.30
CA MET A 722 -3.91 -30.01 8.46
C MET A 722 -3.61 -30.91 9.66
N ASN A 723 -4.44 -31.93 9.84
CA ASN A 723 -4.37 -32.81 10.99
C ASN A 723 -3.40 -33.99 10.82
N GLU A 724 -2.88 -34.20 9.61
CA GLU A 724 -2.09 -35.37 9.17
C GLU A 724 -2.77 -36.73 9.41
N VAL A 725 -4.11 -36.76 9.40
CA VAL A 725 -4.88 -37.99 9.60
C VAL A 725 -5.33 -38.52 8.23
N ALA A 726 -4.79 -39.67 7.84
CA ALA A 726 -5.24 -40.38 6.64
C ALA A 726 -6.67 -40.93 6.80
N PHE A 727 -7.42 -40.99 5.71
CA PHE A 727 -8.62 -41.82 5.62
C PHE A 727 -8.21 -43.30 5.75
N GLY A 728 -9.01 -44.09 6.46
CA GLY A 728 -8.71 -45.47 6.83
C GLY A 728 -9.97 -46.26 7.21
N ASP A 729 -9.85 -47.28 8.06
CA ASP A 729 -10.87 -48.32 8.31
C ASP A 729 -12.28 -47.82 8.68
N LYS A 730 -12.42 -46.62 9.23
CA LYS A 730 -13.73 -46.01 9.54
C LYS A 730 -14.48 -45.52 8.29
N GLU A 731 -13.76 -45.17 7.23
CA GLU A 731 -14.29 -44.63 5.97
C GLU A 731 -13.47 -45.18 4.78
N PRO A 732 -13.44 -46.50 4.56
CA PRO A 732 -12.56 -47.12 3.56
C PRO A 732 -12.87 -46.66 2.14
N PHE A 733 -14.13 -46.28 1.87
CA PHE A 733 -14.54 -45.69 0.60
C PHE A 733 -13.88 -44.34 0.30
N MET A 734 -13.32 -43.63 1.31
CA MET A 734 -12.57 -42.37 1.12
C MET A 734 -11.05 -42.57 0.94
N LEU A 735 -10.53 -43.80 0.99
CA LEU A 735 -9.10 -44.10 0.79
C LEU A 735 -8.46 -43.43 -0.45
N PRO A 736 -9.12 -43.33 -1.63
CA PRO A 736 -8.55 -42.66 -2.80
C PRO A 736 -8.19 -41.18 -2.58
N LEU A 737 -8.81 -40.51 -1.60
CA LEU A 737 -8.55 -39.10 -1.27
C LEU A 737 -7.22 -38.89 -0.54
N ASN A 738 -6.56 -39.96 -0.05
CA ASN A 738 -5.27 -39.87 0.62
C ASN A 738 -4.14 -39.31 -0.26
N SER A 739 -4.27 -39.33 -1.60
CA SER A 739 -3.30 -38.71 -2.52
C SER A 739 -3.20 -37.19 -2.36
N PHE A 740 -4.26 -36.53 -1.86
CA PHE A 740 -4.25 -35.10 -1.51
C PHE A 740 -3.42 -34.82 -0.24
N LEU A 741 -3.21 -35.81 0.63
CA LEU A 741 -2.50 -35.69 1.92
C LEU A 741 -0.97 -35.78 1.78
N ASN A 742 -0.46 -35.33 0.63
CA ASN A 742 0.94 -35.44 0.22
C ASN A 742 1.86 -34.38 0.88
N HIS A 743 3.18 -34.54 0.69
CA HIS A 743 4.18 -33.63 1.28
C HIS A 743 4.14 -32.21 0.70
N GLN A 744 3.84 -32.06 -0.60
CA GLN A 744 3.82 -30.75 -1.28
C GLN A 744 2.71 -29.85 -0.71
N ASN A 745 1.52 -30.40 -0.51
CA ASN A 745 0.38 -29.69 0.08
C ASN A 745 0.61 -29.32 1.55
N LYS A 746 1.31 -30.17 2.31
CA LYS A 746 1.74 -29.85 3.68
C LYS A 746 2.75 -28.69 3.70
N GLU A 747 3.74 -28.70 2.82
CA GLU A 747 4.69 -27.60 2.70
C GLU A 747 4.03 -26.30 2.20
N ALA A 748 3.06 -26.38 1.29
CA ALA A 748 2.31 -25.20 0.82
C ALA A 748 1.61 -24.48 1.98
N VAL A 749 0.96 -25.23 2.87
CA VAL A 749 0.36 -24.68 4.10
C VAL A 749 1.41 -24.16 5.07
N GLN A 750 2.53 -24.87 5.24
CA GLN A 750 3.63 -24.40 6.10
C GLN A 750 4.16 -23.04 5.63
N ARG A 751 4.42 -22.88 4.32
CA ARG A 751 4.83 -21.60 3.73
C ARG A 751 3.76 -20.52 3.90
N PHE A 752 2.49 -20.85 3.66
CA PHE A 752 1.37 -19.92 3.87
C PHE A 752 1.30 -19.41 5.32
N VAL A 753 1.40 -20.32 6.30
CA VAL A 753 1.40 -19.94 7.73
C VAL A 753 2.65 -19.13 8.09
N GLN A 754 3.82 -19.49 7.57
CA GLN A 754 5.06 -18.72 7.74
C GLN A 754 4.91 -17.29 7.22
N ASN A 755 4.42 -17.11 5.98
CA ASN A 755 4.18 -15.81 5.36
C ASN A 755 3.17 -14.95 6.15
N LEU A 756 2.20 -15.57 6.84
CA LEU A 756 1.25 -14.89 7.72
C LEU A 756 1.85 -14.42 9.06
N THR A 757 3.05 -14.89 9.41
CA THR A 757 3.74 -14.62 10.69
C THR A 757 5.07 -13.88 10.55
N ASP A 758 5.60 -13.74 9.34
CA ASP A 758 6.89 -13.10 9.03
C ASP A 758 6.84 -11.58 9.24
N GLU A 759 7.66 -11.06 10.16
CA GLU A 759 7.71 -9.65 10.52
C GLU A 759 8.20 -8.74 9.36
N GLU A 760 9.05 -9.23 8.45
CA GLU A 760 9.55 -8.44 7.32
C GLU A 760 8.52 -8.34 6.20
N ALA A 761 7.86 -9.45 5.85
CA ALA A 761 6.72 -9.46 4.94
C ALA A 761 5.58 -8.56 5.44
N ILE A 762 5.36 -8.56 6.76
CA ILE A 762 4.38 -7.72 7.44
C ILE A 762 4.76 -6.25 7.44
N ALA A 763 6.03 -5.89 7.61
CA ALA A 763 6.50 -4.51 7.46
C ALA A 763 6.29 -3.99 6.01
N GLY A 764 6.54 -4.83 5.00
CA GLY A 764 6.23 -4.54 3.60
C GLY A 764 4.72 -4.32 3.36
N ALA A 765 3.88 -5.27 3.77
CA ALA A 765 2.43 -5.17 3.62
C ALA A 765 1.82 -4.02 4.45
N ALA A 766 2.37 -3.71 5.62
CA ALA A 766 1.96 -2.58 6.46
C ALA A 766 2.44 -1.23 5.92
N SER A 767 3.53 -1.16 5.16
CA SER A 767 3.89 0.04 4.40
C SER A 767 2.83 0.31 3.32
N THR A 768 2.40 -0.73 2.60
CA THR A 768 1.35 -0.68 1.58
C THR A 768 -0.05 -0.37 2.16
N ARG A 769 -0.36 -0.85 3.38
CA ARG A 769 -1.64 -0.61 4.09
C ARG A 769 -1.63 0.61 5.03
N GLY A 770 -0.46 1.16 5.39
CA GLY A 770 -0.31 2.24 6.38
C GLY A 770 -0.96 3.55 5.92
N ALA A 771 -0.94 3.83 4.62
CA ALA A 771 -1.67 4.94 4.01
C ALA A 771 -3.21 4.77 4.04
N VAL A 772 -3.70 3.55 4.28
CA VAL A 772 -5.14 3.22 4.30
C VAL A 772 -5.68 3.16 5.73
N GLY A 773 -4.89 2.65 6.68
CA GLY A 773 -5.30 2.49 8.08
C GLY A 773 -5.67 3.79 8.80
N GLN A 774 -4.95 4.89 8.55
CA GLN A 774 -5.29 6.20 9.14
C GLN A 774 -6.52 6.85 8.47
N ALA A 775 -6.86 6.49 7.23
CA ALA A 775 -8.07 6.97 6.57
C ALA A 775 -9.33 6.26 7.10
N ALA A 776 -9.25 4.97 7.47
CA ALA A 776 -10.38 4.22 8.03
C ALA A 776 -10.91 4.83 9.35
N SER A 777 -10.03 5.33 10.22
CA SER A 777 -10.40 6.03 11.46
C SER A 777 -10.98 7.43 11.24
N ALA A 778 -10.91 7.98 10.02
CA ALA A 778 -11.38 9.32 9.68
C ALA A 778 -12.51 9.33 8.64
N ALA A 779 -12.77 8.20 7.97
CA ALA A 779 -13.83 8.06 6.96
C ALA A 779 -15.25 8.02 7.56
N ASP A 780 -15.37 7.67 8.84
CA ASP A 780 -16.65 7.71 9.59
C ASP A 780 -17.08 9.14 9.98
N ALA A 781 -16.24 10.15 9.70
CA ALA A 781 -16.46 11.55 10.07
C ALA A 781 -16.98 12.45 8.93
N GLY A 782 -17.59 11.91 7.86
CA GLY A 782 -18.11 12.77 6.79
C GLY A 782 -18.84 12.13 5.61
N GLY A 783 -20.05 11.62 5.84
CA GLY A 783 -20.88 11.01 4.79
C GLY A 783 -22.39 10.95 5.08
N GLY A 784 -22.97 12.03 5.61
CA GLY A 784 -24.30 12.00 6.23
C GLY A 784 -24.17 11.74 7.73
N ALA A 785 -25.14 12.16 8.53
CA ALA A 785 -25.15 11.83 9.95
C ALA A 785 -25.28 10.31 10.08
N PRO A 786 -24.29 9.59 10.66
CA PRO A 786 -24.55 8.23 11.08
C PRO A 786 -25.65 8.30 12.13
N ASP A 787 -26.54 7.33 12.12
CA ASP A 787 -27.55 7.18 13.14
C ASP A 787 -26.81 6.73 14.43
N GLU A 788 -26.26 7.68 15.20
CA GLU A 788 -25.53 7.43 16.44
C GLU A 788 -26.36 6.58 17.40
N ALA A 789 -27.69 6.69 17.30
CA ALA A 789 -28.65 5.82 17.94
C ALA A 789 -28.45 4.33 17.60
N VAL A 790 -28.19 3.96 16.35
CA VAL A 790 -28.02 2.55 15.91
C VAL A 790 -26.68 1.97 16.37
N GLY A 791 -25.60 2.77 16.35
CA GLY A 791 -24.30 2.38 16.91
C GLY A 791 -24.40 2.17 18.43
N GLY A 792 -24.88 3.20 19.14
CA GLY A 792 -25.10 3.15 20.59
C GLY A 792 -26.05 2.03 21.02
N TYR A 793 -27.13 1.78 20.29
CA TYR A 793 -28.08 0.70 20.54
C TYR A 793 -27.44 -0.69 20.38
N ARG A 794 -26.60 -0.89 19.34
CA ARG A 794 -25.90 -2.16 19.10
C ARG A 794 -24.80 -2.47 20.11
N THR A 795 -24.21 -1.46 20.75
CA THR A 795 -23.30 -1.65 21.88
C THR A 795 -24.05 -1.73 23.21
N SER A 796 -25.21 -1.07 23.35
CA SER A 796 -26.17 -1.30 24.47
C SER A 796 -26.52 -2.77 24.59
N MET A 797 -27.05 -3.38 23.53
CA MET A 797 -27.42 -4.80 23.53
C MET A 797 -26.25 -5.75 23.84
N ALA A 798 -25.03 -5.39 23.42
CA ALA A 798 -23.82 -6.17 23.71
C ALA A 798 -23.47 -6.15 25.20
N VAL A 799 -23.56 -4.98 25.85
CA VAL A 799 -23.30 -4.84 27.30
C VAL A 799 -24.44 -5.41 28.12
N ASP A 800 -25.70 -5.27 27.66
CA ASP A 800 -26.88 -5.89 28.28
C ASP A 800 -26.70 -7.42 28.37
N ALA A 801 -26.24 -8.08 27.29
CA ALA A 801 -25.93 -9.51 27.29
C ALA A 801 -24.80 -9.88 28.28
N ILE A 802 -23.73 -9.10 28.35
CA ILE A 802 -22.65 -9.31 29.34
C ILE A 802 -23.17 -9.13 30.78
N ARG A 803 -24.05 -8.15 31.01
CA ARG A 803 -24.69 -7.89 32.32
C ARG A 803 -25.58 -9.04 32.75
N GLU A 804 -26.42 -9.56 31.85
CA GLU A 804 -27.27 -10.72 32.16
C GLU A 804 -26.44 -11.96 32.48
N ALA A 805 -25.42 -12.27 31.67
CA ALA A 805 -24.51 -13.37 31.95
C ALA A 805 -23.77 -13.19 33.29
N LEU A 806 -23.35 -11.96 33.63
CA LEU A 806 -22.75 -11.67 34.93
C LEU A 806 -23.72 -11.96 36.10
N LEU A 807 -24.98 -11.56 35.98
CA LEU A 807 -25.99 -11.80 37.01
C LEU A 807 -26.32 -13.30 37.14
N ARG A 808 -26.39 -14.05 36.03
CA ARG A 808 -26.60 -15.51 36.03
C ARG A 808 -25.42 -16.27 36.64
N HIS A 809 -24.19 -15.93 36.28
CA HIS A 809 -22.98 -16.66 36.70
C HIS A 809 -22.27 -16.06 37.92
N HIS A 810 -22.92 -15.16 38.67
CA HIS A 810 -22.30 -14.45 39.77
C HIS A 810 -21.74 -15.38 40.87
N ASP A 811 -22.36 -16.53 41.14
CA ASP A 811 -21.86 -17.54 42.11
C ASP A 811 -20.53 -18.18 41.69
N ALA A 812 -20.42 -18.55 40.40
CA ALA A 812 -19.18 -19.11 39.84
C ALA A 812 -18.06 -18.05 39.83
N MET A 813 -18.41 -16.82 39.43
CA MET A 813 -17.54 -15.64 39.49
C MET A 813 -17.06 -15.36 40.93
N TRP A 814 -17.96 -15.42 41.92
CA TRP A 814 -17.64 -15.17 43.33
C TRP A 814 -16.77 -16.28 43.93
N THR A 815 -16.94 -17.52 43.47
CA THR A 815 -16.10 -18.66 43.87
C THR A 815 -14.67 -18.48 43.34
N SER A 816 -14.50 -18.10 42.07
CA SER A 816 -13.19 -17.76 41.50
C SER A 816 -12.57 -16.49 42.10
N ALA A 817 -13.39 -15.50 42.50
CA ALA A 817 -12.91 -14.27 43.12
C ALA A 817 -12.24 -14.47 44.48
N LYS A 818 -12.54 -15.56 45.21
CA LYS A 818 -11.87 -15.91 46.48
C LYS A 818 -10.37 -16.17 46.31
N GLU A 819 -9.93 -16.57 45.12
CA GLU A 819 -8.51 -16.84 44.82
C GLU A 819 -7.77 -15.56 44.36
N HIS A 820 -8.50 -14.48 44.06
CA HIS A 820 -7.95 -13.25 43.50
C HIS A 820 -8.66 -12.00 44.05
N PRO A 821 -8.13 -11.35 45.11
CA PRO A 821 -8.77 -10.20 45.78
C PRO A 821 -9.09 -9.00 44.88
N SER A 822 -8.35 -8.82 43.77
CA SER A 822 -8.63 -7.78 42.76
C SER A 822 -9.92 -8.04 41.97
N ILE A 823 -10.27 -9.31 41.74
CA ILE A 823 -11.55 -9.71 41.14
C ILE A 823 -12.68 -9.37 42.11
N GLU A 824 -12.53 -9.67 43.40
CA GLU A 824 -13.62 -9.48 44.38
C GLU A 824 -14.09 -8.01 44.45
N ALA A 825 -13.16 -7.06 44.53
CA ALA A 825 -13.50 -5.63 44.54
C ALA A 825 -14.18 -5.17 43.23
N LYS A 826 -13.72 -5.69 42.08
CA LYS A 826 -14.28 -5.39 40.76
C LYS A 826 -15.68 -6.01 40.58
N LEU A 827 -15.87 -7.25 41.03
CA LEU A 827 -17.13 -7.99 41.02
C LEU A 827 -18.17 -7.32 41.93
N ARG A 828 -17.80 -6.91 43.15
CA ARG A 828 -18.67 -6.10 44.04
C ARG A 828 -19.14 -4.81 43.34
N ARG A 829 -18.23 -4.07 42.69
CA ARG A 829 -18.56 -2.84 41.95
C ARG A 829 -19.48 -3.12 40.76
N LEU A 830 -19.18 -4.13 39.94
CA LEU A 830 -19.97 -4.49 38.77
C LEU A 830 -21.36 -5.02 39.13
N LEU A 831 -21.50 -5.85 40.16
CA LEU A 831 -22.80 -6.32 40.66
C LEU A 831 -23.63 -5.16 41.24
N THR A 832 -23.00 -4.25 42.00
CA THR A 832 -23.70 -3.06 42.52
C THR A 832 -24.27 -2.22 41.37
N VAL A 833 -23.47 -1.96 40.33
CA VAL A 833 -23.90 -1.20 39.14
C VAL A 833 -24.97 -1.97 38.34
N ALA A 834 -24.85 -3.29 38.20
CA ALA A 834 -25.84 -4.12 37.50
C ALA A 834 -27.21 -4.14 38.21
N LEU A 835 -27.22 -4.15 39.55
CA LEU A 835 -28.43 -4.14 40.36
C LEU A 835 -29.14 -2.77 40.37
N CYS A 836 -28.44 -1.66 40.10
CA CYS A 836 -29.02 -0.31 40.08
C CYS A 836 -30.00 -0.03 38.92
N ASP A 837 -30.14 -0.92 37.93
CA ASP A 837 -31.04 -0.75 36.76
C ASP A 837 -32.16 -1.81 36.72
N MET A 838 -32.35 -2.57 37.81
CA MET A 838 -33.38 -3.61 37.90
C MET A 838 -34.78 -2.99 38.00
N PRO A 839 -35.77 -3.44 37.19
CA PRO A 839 -37.17 -3.12 37.46
C PRO A 839 -37.62 -3.77 38.78
N THR A 840 -38.46 -3.07 39.53
CA THR A 840 -38.86 -3.37 40.92
C THR A 840 -39.63 -4.69 41.13
N GLU A 841 -39.78 -5.53 40.10
CA GLU A 841 -40.49 -6.82 40.15
C GLU A 841 -39.57 -8.00 40.50
N TYR A 842 -38.25 -7.80 40.51
CA TYR A 842 -37.22 -8.82 40.82
C TYR A 842 -36.43 -8.53 42.11
N CYS A 843 -36.93 -7.65 42.98
CA CYS A 843 -36.23 -7.18 44.18
C CYS A 843 -36.81 -7.78 45.48
#